data_AF-A0A9N6ZF63-F1
#
_entry.id   AF-A0A9N6ZF63-F1
#
_cell.length_a   1.000
_cell.length_b   1.000
_cell.length_c   1.000
_cell.angle_alpha   90.00
_cell.angle_beta   90.00
_cell.angle_gamma   90.00
#
_symmetry.space_group_name_H-M   'P 1'
#
loop_
_entity.id
_entity.type
_entity.pdbx_description
1 polymer ?
#
loop_
_entity_poly.entity_id
_entity_poly.type
_entity_poly.pdbx_seq_one_letter_code
_entity_poly.pdbx_strand_id
1 'polypeptide(L)'
;MQYQNSLGCFHDSGETRLLTSYGVKLQGLTIQKCINVCVQSSYPYAGIRKGKECYCGVEKPLLTHLLDQSYCNIPCDGQPQLNCGGKDATQVFDSGVPSKVSLKLQQPLENATLPIAFILTLNGRSLRQVMRLLRMIYRPHHIYLIHIDARQDYLFRNLLHLELKFANIRLTRRRESSIWGGVSLLDVLIQSMAQLLDMDSKWQYVLNLSESDFPLRSIDSLEAFLAANKDRNFLKSHGSKTRQFIHKQGLDRVFHQCESRMWRVGDRTLPQGIRFDGGSDWIAVTRSLVQYIIHQNNPLLQGLKQVYHHTLLPAESFFHVLVLNSELCATYADDNLRLTLWRRSQGCLCQHRSVVDWCGCSPMVFRTADWSYLSSSMGRRSTIFFARKFEAAIDQSIINRLEESITNTSAYYQGWDGYWENVYHPADVTPAANPALLALASSLSRHAVALLNQDPHRCGLKAGSIKAVTSYFRRDHYQGDLIHFDAHGSQLEALVKPVSRTVFVNSGVRLLTALQVGSNYDPKEQILRNRIGVLSQLSKPVAFLKWSTNQNTSVQLVWFDPSRRVRAVHSVNITDTSKAGSQDLNLNGPLASGIWTVVAFDEERKLLSSEFLIVPLPDDHQDYPSGEHPSQKKWERHLETNGDPVQHKRLAELIESNAQAYLDHVTRDFYSVEDVCYIGTISPCQRSSPGLACSRTNIATGEEVAIKLECIKTKHPQLHIESRFYKMLQGGVGIPAVKWCGSEGDYNVMVMELLGPSLEDLFNFCSRRFSLKTVLLLADQLVCRIEYIHSKNFIHRDIKPDNFLMGLGKRGNLVYIIDFGLAKKYRDARTNAHIPYRENKNLTGTARYASIHTHVGIEQSRRDDLESLGYVLMYFNRGSLPWQGLRAATKRQKYEIISEKKMATSVEELCRGYPAEFATYLNYCRSLRFEEKPDYSYLRHLFRNLFHRQRFTYDYVFDWNMLKFGGAQKPSGANGSSSNGLATANSALPTTSNQVAVPLDAPASSEDKEQQRTRTYRNTPVAQWVGQTLPPESNTALKLL
;
A
#
# COMPACT_ATOMS: atom_id res chain seq x y z
N MET A 1 12.03 -64.37 0.54
CA MET A 1 11.58 -63.29 -0.37
C MET A 1 12.78 -62.43 -0.73
N GLN A 2 13.61 -62.87 -1.67
CA GLN A 2 14.84 -62.18 -2.06
C GLN A 2 14.58 -61.28 -3.29
N TYR A 3 15.12 -60.06 -3.26
CA TYR A 3 15.40 -59.21 -4.44
C TYR A 3 14.26 -58.81 -5.38
N GLN A 4 13.03 -58.52 -4.92
CA GLN A 4 11.97 -58.01 -5.81
C GLN A 4 12.33 -56.74 -6.62
N ASN A 5 13.30 -55.94 -6.16
CA ASN A 5 13.75 -54.71 -6.83
C ASN A 5 15.25 -54.70 -7.21
N SER A 6 16.00 -55.82 -7.16
CA SER A 6 17.42 -55.76 -7.55
C SER A 6 17.58 -55.77 -9.07
N LEU A 7 18.47 -54.92 -9.57
CA LEU A 7 18.84 -54.84 -10.98
C LEU A 7 20.08 -55.68 -11.32
N GLY A 8 20.75 -56.25 -10.31
CA GLY A 8 21.96 -57.07 -10.45
C GLY A 8 23.22 -56.47 -9.83
N CYS A 9 24.32 -57.19 -9.96
CA CYS A 9 25.68 -56.75 -9.61
C CYS A 9 26.32 -56.08 -10.83
N PHE A 10 26.86 -54.87 -10.69
CA PHE A 10 27.47 -54.12 -11.80
C PHE A 10 28.91 -53.73 -11.51
N HIS A 11 29.77 -53.73 -12.53
CA HIS A 11 31.14 -53.24 -12.46
C HIS A 11 31.15 -51.73 -12.15
N ASP A 12 31.91 -51.35 -11.12
CA ASP A 12 31.90 -50.00 -10.57
C ASP A 12 33.23 -49.72 -9.83
N SER A 13 34.21 -49.17 -10.55
CA SER A 13 35.59 -48.98 -10.06
C SER A 13 35.78 -47.65 -9.31
N GLY A 14 37.03 -47.29 -9.00
CA GLY A 14 37.36 -45.93 -8.53
C GLY A 14 37.34 -44.87 -9.64
N GLU A 15 37.57 -45.29 -10.88
CA GLU A 15 37.72 -44.44 -12.06
C GLU A 15 36.40 -44.29 -12.83
N THR A 16 35.56 -45.33 -12.83
CA THR A 16 34.26 -45.38 -13.51
C THR A 16 33.12 -45.57 -12.51
N ARG A 17 32.71 -44.48 -11.88
CA ARG A 17 31.63 -44.48 -10.87
C ARG A 17 30.27 -44.67 -11.54
N LEU A 18 29.56 -45.76 -11.22
CA LEU A 18 28.28 -46.13 -11.83
C LEU A 18 27.12 -45.20 -11.40
N LEU A 19 26.97 -44.95 -10.10
CA LEU A 19 25.98 -44.02 -9.54
C LEU A 19 26.71 -42.81 -8.95
N THR A 20 26.60 -41.66 -9.63
CA THR A 20 27.40 -40.45 -9.36
C THR A 20 26.68 -39.35 -8.57
N SER A 21 25.35 -39.40 -8.46
CA SER A 21 24.56 -38.24 -8.00
C SER A 21 24.67 -37.98 -6.50
N TYR A 22 24.75 -39.05 -5.69
CA TYR A 22 25.01 -38.97 -4.25
C TYR A 22 25.75 -40.22 -3.75
N GLY A 23 26.58 -40.07 -2.72
CA GLY A 23 27.32 -41.15 -2.09
C GLY A 23 27.57 -40.88 -0.61
N VAL A 24 27.45 -41.89 0.24
CA VAL A 24 27.59 -41.79 1.70
C VAL A 24 28.00 -43.12 2.33
N LYS A 25 28.80 -43.06 3.40
CA LYS A 25 29.10 -44.22 4.27
C LYS A 25 28.07 -44.27 5.39
N LEU A 26 27.41 -45.41 5.56
CA LEU A 26 26.38 -45.61 6.58
C LEU A 26 26.86 -46.67 7.57
N GLN A 27 26.99 -46.31 8.86
CA GLN A 27 27.17 -47.28 9.94
C GLN A 27 25.95 -48.17 10.05
N GLY A 28 26.14 -49.48 10.24
CA GLY A 28 25.06 -50.47 10.21
C GLY A 28 24.29 -50.41 8.89
N LEU A 29 24.98 -50.54 7.75
CA LEU A 29 24.35 -50.53 6.44
C LEU A 29 23.48 -51.78 6.24
N THR A 30 22.23 -51.58 5.85
CA THR A 30 21.38 -52.62 5.27
C THR A 30 20.93 -52.18 3.88
N ILE A 31 20.50 -53.12 3.04
CA ILE A 31 19.99 -52.83 1.69
C ILE A 31 18.85 -51.80 1.76
N GLN A 32 17.87 -52.04 2.64
CA GLN A 32 16.72 -51.15 2.84
C GLN A 32 17.15 -49.75 3.32
N LYS A 33 18.17 -49.66 4.17
CA LYS A 33 18.70 -48.36 4.65
C LYS A 33 19.26 -47.53 3.50
N CYS A 34 19.93 -48.15 2.52
CA CYS A 34 20.40 -47.44 1.33
C CYS A 34 19.24 -47.02 0.42
N ILE A 35 18.31 -47.94 0.11
CA ILE A 35 17.12 -47.66 -0.70
C ILE A 35 16.36 -46.47 -0.09
N ASN A 36 16.07 -46.49 1.22
CA ASN A 36 15.39 -45.41 1.92
C ASN A 36 16.10 -44.05 1.78
N VAL A 37 17.44 -44.01 1.85
CA VAL A 37 18.23 -42.77 1.67
C VAL A 37 18.10 -42.24 0.23
N CYS A 38 18.07 -43.11 -0.77
CA CYS A 38 17.88 -42.72 -2.17
C CYS A 38 16.44 -42.29 -2.47
N VAL A 39 15.43 -43.00 -1.95
CA VAL A 39 13.99 -42.63 -1.99
C VAL A 39 13.77 -41.24 -1.38
N GLN A 40 14.25 -41.01 -0.15
CA GLN A 40 14.16 -39.71 0.52
C GLN A 40 14.83 -38.58 -0.27
N SER A 41 15.84 -38.92 -1.08
CA SER A 41 16.58 -37.97 -1.91
C SER A 41 16.02 -37.81 -3.33
N SER A 42 14.90 -38.47 -3.66
CA SER A 42 14.26 -38.51 -4.99
C SER A 42 15.06 -39.20 -6.11
N TYR A 43 15.91 -40.18 -5.78
CA TYR A 43 16.67 -40.96 -6.76
C TYR A 43 15.99 -42.30 -7.12
N PRO A 44 15.83 -42.63 -8.42
CA PRO A 44 15.25 -43.90 -8.89
C PRO A 44 16.16 -45.12 -8.64
N TYR A 45 17.48 -44.94 -8.52
CA TYR A 45 18.42 -46.05 -8.35
C TYR A 45 19.26 -45.89 -7.09
N ALA A 46 19.41 -47.01 -6.36
CA ALA A 46 20.24 -47.15 -5.17
C ALA A 46 21.31 -48.22 -5.43
N GLY A 47 22.53 -48.00 -4.97
CA GLY A 47 23.65 -48.92 -5.14
C GLY A 47 24.48 -49.05 -3.87
N ILE A 48 24.85 -50.29 -3.52
CA ILE A 48 25.64 -50.61 -2.32
C ILE A 48 26.97 -51.24 -2.70
N ARG A 49 28.06 -50.79 -2.05
CA ARG A 49 29.44 -51.19 -2.32
C ARG A 49 30.22 -51.38 -1.02
N LYS A 50 31.21 -52.30 -1.03
CA LYS A 50 32.16 -52.52 0.08
C LYS A 50 31.51 -52.68 1.46
N GLY A 51 30.32 -53.27 1.54
CA GLY A 51 29.62 -53.56 2.80
C GLY A 51 29.00 -52.37 3.55
N LYS A 52 29.44 -51.13 3.29
CA LYS A 52 29.09 -49.92 4.08
C LYS A 52 28.88 -48.63 3.28
N GLU A 53 29.10 -48.66 1.98
CA GLU A 53 28.96 -47.48 1.10
C GLU A 53 27.62 -47.56 0.34
N CYS A 54 26.85 -46.49 0.38
CA CYS A 54 25.56 -46.34 -0.31
C CYS A 54 25.65 -45.18 -1.31
N TYR A 55 25.13 -45.39 -2.52
CA TYR A 55 25.15 -44.44 -3.62
C TYR A 55 23.79 -44.36 -4.29
N CYS A 56 23.47 -43.20 -4.85
CA CYS A 56 22.21 -42.96 -5.54
C CYS A 56 22.46 -42.32 -6.92
N GLY A 57 21.61 -42.65 -7.90
CA GLY A 57 21.71 -42.11 -9.25
C GLY A 57 20.36 -41.96 -9.94
N VAL A 58 20.34 -41.16 -11.01
CA VAL A 58 19.16 -40.93 -11.87
C VAL A 58 19.14 -41.78 -13.14
N GLU A 59 20.30 -42.26 -13.59
CA GLU A 59 20.44 -43.08 -14.80
C GLU A 59 20.45 -44.57 -14.43
N LYS A 60 19.78 -45.38 -15.25
CA LYS A 60 19.81 -46.84 -15.11
C LYS A 60 21.17 -47.34 -15.62
N PRO A 61 21.90 -48.18 -14.87
CA PRO A 61 23.13 -48.79 -15.35
C PRO A 61 22.95 -49.51 -16.69
N LEU A 62 23.94 -49.38 -17.57
CA LEU A 62 23.99 -50.11 -18.83
C LEU A 62 24.23 -51.60 -18.56
N LEU A 63 23.53 -52.46 -19.30
CA LEU A 63 23.66 -53.93 -19.19
C LEU A 63 25.07 -54.43 -19.55
N THR A 64 25.85 -53.65 -20.31
CA THR A 64 27.27 -53.93 -20.61
C THR A 64 28.17 -53.93 -19.37
N HIS A 65 27.73 -53.35 -18.25
CA HIS A 65 28.45 -53.34 -16.98
C HIS A 65 27.96 -54.43 -16.02
N LEU A 66 26.99 -55.26 -16.41
CA LEU A 66 26.44 -56.32 -15.56
C LEU A 66 27.49 -57.42 -15.34
N LEU A 67 27.66 -57.82 -14.08
CA LEU A 67 28.57 -58.88 -13.63
C LEU A 67 27.77 -60.06 -13.07
N ASP A 68 28.43 -61.21 -12.96
CA ASP A 68 27.91 -62.33 -12.19
C ASP A 68 27.74 -61.95 -10.70
N GLN A 69 26.75 -62.54 -10.04
CA GLN A 69 26.40 -62.21 -8.66
C GLN A 69 27.52 -62.53 -7.65
N SER A 70 28.45 -63.42 -7.99
CA SER A 70 29.65 -63.74 -7.19
C SER A 70 30.62 -62.56 -7.01
N TYR A 71 30.58 -61.54 -7.87
CA TYR A 71 31.38 -60.32 -7.70
C TYR A 71 30.85 -59.41 -6.58
N CYS A 72 29.57 -59.56 -6.21
CA CYS A 72 28.94 -58.85 -5.09
C CYS A 72 28.88 -59.77 -3.86
N ASN A 73 30.06 -60.03 -3.29
CA ASN A 73 30.31 -61.02 -2.23
C ASN A 73 30.69 -60.44 -0.86
N ILE A 74 30.69 -59.11 -0.68
CA ILE A 74 31.05 -58.49 0.60
C ILE A 74 29.81 -58.36 1.49
N PRO A 75 29.80 -58.90 2.73
CA PRO A 75 28.67 -58.79 3.66
C PRO A 75 28.26 -57.34 3.99
N CYS A 76 26.97 -57.13 4.28
CA CYS A 76 26.44 -55.86 4.77
C CYS A 76 26.81 -55.61 6.23
N ASP A 77 27.35 -54.42 6.53
CA ASP A 77 27.80 -53.98 7.86
C ASP A 77 26.70 -54.07 8.94
N GLY A 78 25.44 -53.80 8.59
CA GLY A 78 24.28 -53.92 9.49
C GLY A 78 23.44 -55.19 9.31
N GLN A 79 23.81 -56.10 8.41
CA GLN A 79 23.07 -57.34 8.14
C GLN A 79 23.98 -58.41 7.49
N PRO A 80 24.92 -59.03 8.22
CA PRO A 80 25.99 -59.86 7.65
C PRO A 80 25.53 -61.04 6.77
N GLN A 81 24.31 -61.54 7.01
CA GLN A 81 23.65 -62.58 6.22
C GLN A 81 23.17 -62.14 4.81
N LEU A 82 23.45 -60.90 4.38
CA LEU A 82 23.25 -60.43 3.00
C LEU A 82 24.52 -59.74 2.48
N ASN A 83 24.70 -59.75 1.15
CA ASN A 83 25.85 -59.10 0.50
C ASN A 83 25.49 -57.66 0.06
N CYS A 84 26.40 -56.73 0.33
CA CYS A 84 26.34 -55.30 0.01
C CYS A 84 27.44 -54.90 -0.98
N GLY A 85 27.37 -55.48 -2.19
CA GLY A 85 28.29 -55.20 -3.29
C GLY A 85 29.64 -55.93 -3.18
N GLY A 86 30.63 -55.44 -3.92
CA GLY A 86 31.97 -56.01 -4.02
C GLY A 86 33.07 -54.96 -3.86
N LYS A 87 34.32 -55.37 -4.15
CA LYS A 87 35.48 -54.45 -4.13
C LYS A 87 35.36 -53.41 -5.24
N ASP A 88 35.15 -53.86 -6.47
CA ASP A 88 34.99 -53.05 -7.69
C ASP A 88 33.66 -53.38 -8.41
N ALA A 89 32.67 -53.76 -7.60
CA ALA A 89 31.30 -54.03 -8.03
C ALA A 89 30.31 -53.40 -7.05
N THR A 90 29.15 -52.98 -7.57
CA THR A 90 28.05 -52.39 -6.82
C THR A 90 26.78 -53.18 -7.10
N GLN A 91 26.10 -53.65 -6.04
CA GLN A 91 24.77 -54.23 -6.20
C GLN A 91 23.77 -53.07 -6.37
N VAL A 92 23.01 -53.07 -7.46
CA VAL A 92 22.06 -51.99 -7.77
C VAL A 92 20.62 -52.46 -7.55
N PHE A 93 19.78 -51.52 -7.13
CA PHE A 93 18.37 -51.67 -6.84
C PHE A 93 17.58 -50.55 -7.49
N ASP A 94 16.40 -50.90 -8.00
CA ASP A 94 15.35 -49.93 -8.28
C ASP A 94 14.74 -49.48 -6.94
N SER A 95 14.66 -48.17 -6.73
CA SER A 95 14.10 -47.60 -5.49
C SER A 95 12.57 -47.57 -5.48
N GLY A 96 11.93 -47.90 -6.61
CA GLY A 96 10.49 -47.78 -6.82
C GLY A 96 10.01 -46.34 -7.04
N VAL A 97 10.92 -45.37 -7.09
CA VAL A 97 10.60 -43.94 -7.22
C VAL A 97 10.82 -43.47 -8.66
N PRO A 98 9.80 -42.93 -9.35
CA PRO A 98 9.98 -42.40 -10.69
C PRO A 98 10.90 -41.17 -10.69
N SER A 99 11.77 -41.09 -11.70
CA SER A 99 12.65 -39.95 -11.96
C SER A 99 11.88 -38.63 -11.89
N LYS A 100 12.51 -37.59 -11.30
CA LYS A 100 11.92 -36.25 -11.13
C LYS A 100 11.86 -35.49 -12.48
N VAL A 101 10.99 -35.94 -13.39
CA VAL A 101 10.82 -35.35 -14.73
C VAL A 101 9.69 -34.32 -14.70
N SER A 102 10.05 -33.04 -14.77
CA SER A 102 9.08 -31.96 -14.99
C SER A 102 8.62 -32.00 -16.46
N LEU A 103 7.37 -32.40 -16.71
CA LEU A 103 6.80 -32.44 -18.06
C LEU A 103 6.88 -31.05 -18.73
N LYS A 104 7.20 -31.02 -20.03
CA LYS A 104 7.35 -29.80 -20.82
C LYS A 104 6.11 -28.91 -20.72
N LEU A 105 6.31 -27.63 -20.50
CA LEU A 105 5.24 -26.63 -20.39
C LEU A 105 4.71 -26.25 -21.78
N GLN A 106 3.39 -26.03 -21.86
CA GLN A 106 2.71 -25.59 -23.07
C GLN A 106 2.89 -24.08 -23.29
N GLN A 107 2.81 -23.65 -24.55
CA GLN A 107 2.84 -22.22 -24.90
C GLN A 107 1.51 -21.55 -24.50
N PRO A 108 1.50 -20.24 -24.18
CA PRO A 108 0.27 -19.53 -23.79
C PRO A 108 -0.85 -19.63 -24.83
N LEU A 109 -2.09 -19.75 -24.37
CA LEU A 109 -3.28 -19.70 -25.21
C LEU A 109 -3.71 -18.24 -25.45
N GLU A 110 -3.67 -17.77 -26.69
CA GLU A 110 -4.07 -16.40 -27.02
C GLU A 110 -5.52 -16.11 -26.59
N ASN A 111 -5.74 -14.94 -26.00
CA ASN A 111 -7.03 -14.46 -25.48
C ASN A 111 -7.73 -15.36 -24.43
N ALA A 112 -7.05 -16.37 -23.89
CA ALA A 112 -7.61 -17.20 -22.82
C ALA A 112 -7.61 -16.46 -21.47
N THR A 113 -8.80 -16.31 -20.88
CA THR A 113 -8.99 -15.76 -19.53
C THR A 113 -9.09 -16.88 -18.49
N LEU A 114 -8.46 -16.71 -17.34
CA LEU A 114 -8.47 -17.68 -16.25
C LEU A 114 -8.63 -16.96 -14.89
N PRO A 115 -9.70 -17.26 -14.11
CA PRO A 115 -9.86 -16.72 -12.77
C PRO A 115 -8.75 -17.17 -11.79
N ILE A 116 -7.98 -16.21 -11.27
CA ILE A 116 -6.90 -16.41 -10.28
C ILE A 116 -7.36 -15.90 -8.91
N ALA A 117 -7.03 -16.66 -7.86
CA ALA A 117 -7.05 -16.18 -6.48
C ALA A 117 -5.64 -15.81 -6.02
N PHE A 118 -5.44 -14.54 -5.65
CA PHE A 118 -4.20 -14.05 -5.06
C PHE A 118 -4.32 -14.06 -3.54
N ILE A 119 -3.39 -14.74 -2.87
CA ILE A 119 -3.18 -14.62 -1.42
C ILE A 119 -2.07 -13.59 -1.20
N LEU A 120 -2.40 -12.43 -0.68
CA LEU A 120 -1.41 -11.41 -0.34
C LEU A 120 -1.06 -11.55 1.15
N THR A 121 0.15 -11.97 1.48
CA THR A 121 0.66 -12.03 2.85
C THR A 121 1.52 -10.80 3.11
N LEU A 122 0.98 -9.81 3.83
CA LEU A 122 1.58 -8.48 3.95
C LEU A 122 2.19 -8.23 5.33
N ASN A 123 3.44 -7.74 5.35
CA ASN A 123 4.13 -7.33 6.58
C ASN A 123 4.89 -6.00 6.39
N GLY A 124 4.65 -5.04 7.28
CA GLY A 124 5.23 -3.70 7.24
C GLY A 124 4.20 -2.60 7.02
N ARG A 125 4.67 -1.41 6.58
CA ARG A 125 3.87 -0.18 6.53
C ARG A 125 3.79 0.45 5.13
N SER A 126 4.27 -0.25 4.10
CA SER A 126 4.38 0.20 2.70
C SER A 126 3.04 0.25 1.95
N LEU A 127 2.01 0.85 2.56
CA LEU A 127 0.64 0.94 2.06
C LEU A 127 0.56 1.39 0.60
N ARG A 128 1.32 2.44 0.23
CA ARG A 128 1.29 2.98 -1.14
C ARG A 128 1.85 1.98 -2.17
N GLN A 129 2.87 1.20 -1.81
CA GLN A 129 3.41 0.14 -2.66
C GLN A 129 2.43 -1.02 -2.80
N VAL A 130 1.72 -1.41 -1.73
CA VAL A 130 0.65 -2.43 -1.79
C VAL A 130 -0.49 -1.98 -2.72
N MET A 131 -0.93 -0.73 -2.60
CA MET A 131 -1.97 -0.18 -3.49
C MET A 131 -1.51 -0.15 -4.95
N ARG A 132 -0.24 0.17 -5.20
CA ARG A 132 0.39 0.12 -6.53
C ARG A 132 0.43 -1.31 -7.10
N LEU A 133 0.82 -2.29 -6.29
CA LEU A 133 0.78 -3.71 -6.67
C LEU A 133 -0.65 -4.13 -7.02
N LEU A 134 -1.61 -3.85 -6.14
CA LEU A 134 -3.03 -4.16 -6.35
C LEU A 134 -3.54 -3.54 -7.66
N ARG A 135 -3.25 -2.27 -7.95
CA ARG A 135 -3.62 -1.61 -9.21
C ARG A 135 -3.10 -2.36 -10.44
N MET A 136 -1.86 -2.84 -10.41
CA MET A 136 -1.26 -3.57 -11.52
C MET A 136 -1.86 -4.95 -11.73
N ILE A 137 -2.24 -5.64 -10.64
CA ILE A 137 -2.75 -7.02 -10.68
C ILE A 137 -4.29 -7.11 -10.70
N TYR A 138 -5.02 -6.01 -10.53
CA TYR A 138 -6.48 -6.04 -10.36
C TYR A 138 -7.22 -6.43 -11.65
N ARG A 139 -8.12 -7.41 -11.53
CA ARG A 139 -9.14 -7.80 -12.50
C ARG A 139 -10.44 -8.14 -11.75
N PRO A 140 -11.63 -7.87 -12.33
CA PRO A 140 -12.91 -8.14 -11.65
C PRO A 140 -13.24 -9.64 -11.52
N HIS A 141 -12.67 -10.48 -12.39
CA HIS A 141 -12.83 -11.95 -12.38
C HIS A 141 -11.76 -12.69 -11.58
N HIS A 142 -10.95 -11.98 -10.82
CA HIS A 142 -9.97 -12.52 -9.87
C HIS A 142 -10.44 -12.31 -8.43
N ILE A 143 -9.78 -12.95 -7.48
CA ILE A 143 -10.04 -12.80 -6.04
C ILE A 143 -8.75 -12.38 -5.36
N TYR A 144 -8.83 -11.47 -4.39
CA TYR A 144 -7.69 -11.00 -3.60
C TYR A 144 -8.00 -11.22 -2.12
N LEU A 145 -7.41 -12.27 -1.54
CA LEU A 145 -7.48 -12.54 -0.11
C LEU A 145 -6.20 -12.03 0.55
N ILE A 146 -6.33 -11.00 1.36
CA ILE A 146 -5.22 -10.25 1.95
C ILE A 146 -5.09 -10.64 3.43
N HIS A 147 -4.06 -11.41 3.76
CA HIS A 147 -3.59 -11.55 5.14
C HIS A 147 -2.64 -10.39 5.46
N ILE A 148 -2.81 -9.82 6.65
CA ILE A 148 -1.95 -8.76 7.18
C ILE A 148 -1.46 -9.24 8.53
N ASP A 149 -0.16 -9.18 8.74
CA ASP A 149 0.47 -9.62 9.99
C ASP A 149 -0.21 -8.97 11.22
N ALA A 150 -0.39 -9.76 12.29
CA ALA A 150 -1.04 -9.31 13.52
C ALA A 150 -0.44 -8.02 14.10
N ARG A 151 0.86 -7.78 13.86
CA ARG A 151 1.62 -6.64 14.36
C ARG A 151 1.55 -5.38 13.48
N GLN A 152 0.72 -5.37 12.43
CA GLN A 152 0.70 -4.31 11.42
C GLN A 152 -0.67 -3.62 11.33
N ASP A 153 -1.12 -3.05 12.45
CA ASP A 153 -2.46 -2.46 12.58
C ASP A 153 -2.71 -1.32 11.58
N TYR A 154 -1.70 -0.48 11.33
CA TYR A 154 -1.79 0.60 10.34
C TYR A 154 -2.18 0.09 8.95
N LEU A 155 -1.50 -0.97 8.47
CA LEU A 155 -1.76 -1.52 7.15
C LEU A 155 -3.16 -2.17 7.10
N PHE A 156 -3.56 -2.86 8.18
CA PHE A 156 -4.89 -3.46 8.31
C PHE A 156 -6.02 -2.43 8.25
N ARG A 157 -5.97 -1.39 9.11
CA ARG A 157 -7.01 -0.34 9.14
C ARG A 157 -7.16 0.38 7.81
N ASN A 158 -6.05 0.66 7.13
CA ASN A 158 -6.09 1.37 5.84
C ASN A 158 -6.67 0.49 4.72
N LEU A 159 -6.23 -0.77 4.59
CA LEU A 159 -6.69 -1.68 3.54
C LEU A 159 -8.12 -2.22 3.75
N LEU A 160 -8.65 -2.20 4.98
CA LEU A 160 -10.02 -2.66 5.29
C LEU A 160 -11.10 -1.96 4.45
N HIS A 161 -10.89 -0.68 4.11
CA HIS A 161 -11.80 0.10 3.26
C HIS A 161 -11.95 -0.46 1.84
N LEU A 162 -11.02 -1.29 1.35
CA LEU A 162 -11.11 -1.91 0.03
C LEU A 162 -12.26 -2.91 -0.07
N GLU A 163 -12.62 -3.60 1.01
CA GLU A 163 -13.73 -4.57 1.01
C GLU A 163 -15.11 -3.93 0.78
N LEU A 164 -15.25 -2.66 1.14
CA LEU A 164 -16.45 -1.85 0.89
C LEU A 164 -16.54 -1.39 -0.56
N LYS A 165 -15.41 -1.34 -1.27
CA LYS A 165 -15.28 -0.79 -2.62
C LYS A 165 -15.19 -1.87 -3.70
N PHE A 166 -14.63 -3.03 -3.38
CA PHE A 166 -14.37 -4.12 -4.31
C PHE A 166 -14.87 -5.44 -3.73
N ALA A 167 -15.95 -5.99 -4.30
CA ALA A 167 -16.59 -7.22 -3.80
C ALA A 167 -15.67 -8.46 -3.83
N ASN A 168 -14.64 -8.42 -4.67
CA ASN A 168 -13.64 -9.48 -4.86
C ASN A 168 -12.33 -9.26 -4.08
N ILE A 169 -12.25 -8.25 -3.21
CA ILE A 169 -11.15 -8.08 -2.25
C ILE A 169 -11.67 -8.40 -0.84
N ARG A 170 -10.95 -9.24 -0.11
CA ARG A 170 -11.23 -9.61 1.30
C ARG A 170 -9.96 -9.59 2.12
N LEU A 171 -10.07 -9.22 3.39
CA LEU A 171 -8.99 -9.28 4.39
C LEU A 171 -9.27 -10.39 5.41
N THR A 172 -8.26 -11.19 5.74
CA THR A 172 -8.41 -12.24 6.77
C THR A 172 -8.68 -11.59 8.13
N ARG A 173 -9.68 -12.11 8.87
CA ARG A 173 -10.03 -11.60 10.21
C ARG A 173 -9.15 -12.22 11.30
N ARG A 174 -8.82 -13.51 11.14
CA ARG A 174 -7.74 -14.14 11.89
C ARG A 174 -6.41 -13.64 11.32
N ARG A 175 -5.67 -12.89 12.13
CA ARG A 175 -4.32 -12.40 11.82
C ARG A 175 -3.32 -13.11 12.70
N GLU A 176 -2.47 -13.94 12.10
CA GLU A 176 -1.32 -14.55 12.75
C GLU A 176 -0.08 -13.63 12.68
N SER A 177 0.86 -13.79 13.63
CA SER A 177 2.19 -13.16 13.60
C SER A 177 3.14 -13.99 12.75
N SER A 178 3.21 -13.67 11.46
CA SER A 178 4.07 -14.33 10.47
C SER A 178 5.53 -13.90 10.64
N ILE A 179 6.22 -14.48 11.62
CA ILE A 179 7.66 -14.28 11.85
C ILE A 179 8.49 -14.98 10.77
N TRP A 180 9.70 -14.46 10.49
CA TRP A 180 10.60 -15.08 9.51
C TRP A 180 10.94 -16.51 9.93
N GLY A 181 10.77 -17.48 9.03
CA GLY A 181 10.96 -18.90 9.31
C GLY A 181 9.84 -19.58 10.12
N GLY A 182 8.85 -18.82 10.59
CA GLY A 182 7.77 -19.31 11.45
C GLY A 182 6.84 -20.33 10.79
N VAL A 183 6.30 -21.23 11.61
CA VAL A 183 5.27 -22.22 11.22
C VAL A 183 3.98 -21.51 10.79
N SER A 184 3.65 -20.44 11.50
CA SER A 184 2.56 -19.49 11.21
C SER A 184 2.39 -19.09 9.74
N LEU A 185 3.46 -19.02 8.93
CA LEU A 185 3.33 -18.72 7.49
C LEU A 185 2.62 -19.84 6.71
N LEU A 186 2.90 -21.12 7.02
CA LEU A 186 2.21 -22.24 6.38
C LEU A 186 0.75 -22.30 6.84
N ASP A 187 0.50 -22.05 8.13
CA ASP A 187 -0.86 -22.00 8.69
C ASP A 187 -1.69 -20.90 8.03
N VAL A 188 -1.12 -19.70 7.84
CA VAL A 188 -1.77 -18.58 7.10
C VAL A 188 -2.10 -18.98 5.67
N LEU A 189 -1.19 -19.63 4.94
CA LEU A 189 -1.43 -20.07 3.57
C LEU A 189 -2.55 -21.12 3.51
N ILE A 190 -2.52 -22.14 4.37
CA ILE A 190 -3.53 -23.21 4.38
C ILE A 190 -4.90 -22.68 4.83
N GLN A 191 -4.97 -21.82 5.86
CA GLN A 191 -6.22 -21.18 6.29
C GLN A 191 -6.80 -20.26 5.20
N SER A 192 -5.96 -19.51 4.51
CA SER A 192 -6.37 -18.67 3.37
C SER A 192 -6.88 -19.51 2.20
N MET A 193 -6.22 -20.64 1.90
CA MET A 193 -6.67 -21.62 0.91
C MET A 193 -8.03 -22.24 1.26
N ALA A 194 -8.29 -22.56 2.53
CA ALA A 194 -9.61 -22.99 3.00
C ALA A 194 -10.67 -21.91 2.77
N GLN A 195 -10.42 -20.69 3.23
CA GLN A 195 -11.34 -19.56 3.07
C GLN A 195 -11.65 -19.26 1.59
N LEU A 196 -10.67 -19.44 0.68
CA LEU A 196 -10.89 -19.30 -0.76
C LEU A 196 -11.83 -20.36 -1.34
N LEU A 197 -11.82 -21.60 -0.82
CA LEU A 197 -12.78 -22.63 -1.26
C LEU A 197 -14.22 -22.26 -0.88
N ASP A 198 -14.41 -21.68 0.31
CA ASP A 198 -15.72 -21.23 0.81
C ASP A 198 -16.23 -19.97 0.10
N MET A 199 -15.33 -19.07 -0.29
CA MET A 199 -15.67 -17.78 -0.89
C MET A 199 -16.19 -17.87 -2.32
N ASP A 200 -15.60 -18.72 -3.17
CA ASP A 200 -15.90 -18.77 -4.60
C ASP A 200 -15.44 -20.10 -5.24
N SER A 201 -16.22 -20.60 -6.20
CA SER A 201 -16.00 -21.88 -6.89
C SER A 201 -15.25 -21.78 -8.23
N LYS A 202 -15.05 -20.58 -8.76
CA LYS A 202 -14.60 -20.31 -10.15
C LYS A 202 -13.10 -20.15 -10.29
N TRP A 203 -12.39 -19.70 -9.25
CA TRP A 203 -10.93 -19.58 -9.30
C TRP A 203 -10.26 -20.94 -9.54
N GLN A 204 -9.27 -20.96 -10.45
CA GLN A 204 -8.57 -22.18 -10.88
C GLN A 204 -7.17 -22.31 -10.27
N TYR A 205 -6.54 -21.17 -9.95
CA TYR A 205 -5.20 -21.10 -9.36
C TYR A 205 -5.16 -20.23 -8.11
N VAL A 206 -4.29 -20.61 -7.17
CA VAL A 206 -3.82 -19.78 -6.06
C VAL A 206 -2.38 -19.34 -6.32
N LEU A 207 -2.11 -18.04 -6.26
CA LEU A 207 -0.77 -17.45 -6.27
C LEU A 207 -0.57 -16.64 -4.97
N ASN A 208 0.55 -16.84 -4.27
CA ASN A 208 0.91 -15.99 -3.12
C ASN A 208 1.80 -14.81 -3.51
N LEU A 209 1.61 -13.63 -2.92
CA LEU A 209 2.41 -12.40 -3.13
C LEU A 209 2.69 -11.69 -1.79
N SER A 210 3.79 -10.96 -1.67
CA SER A 210 4.04 -10.00 -0.58
C SER A 210 3.94 -8.55 -1.08
N GLU A 211 3.97 -7.58 -0.17
CA GLU A 211 4.12 -6.14 -0.48
C GLU A 211 5.36 -5.80 -1.34
N SER A 212 6.32 -6.72 -1.42
CA SER A 212 7.60 -6.57 -2.13
C SER A 212 7.69 -7.33 -3.45
N ASP A 213 6.64 -8.03 -3.86
CA ASP A 213 6.52 -8.62 -5.19
C ASP A 213 5.97 -7.57 -6.18
N PHE A 214 6.36 -7.66 -7.45
CA PHE A 214 5.80 -6.82 -8.52
C PHE A 214 5.72 -7.61 -9.83
N PRO A 215 4.67 -7.42 -10.66
CA PRO A 215 4.60 -8.07 -11.97
C PRO A 215 5.72 -7.58 -12.89
N LEU A 216 6.13 -8.47 -13.80
CA LEU A 216 7.06 -8.21 -14.90
C LEU A 216 6.36 -8.18 -16.27
N ARG A 217 5.12 -8.67 -16.33
CA ARG A 217 4.31 -8.81 -17.56
C ARG A 217 2.85 -8.48 -17.23
N SER A 218 1.99 -8.34 -18.25
CA SER A 218 0.55 -8.17 -18.02
C SER A 218 -0.07 -9.43 -17.39
N ILE A 219 -1.06 -9.25 -16.52
CA ILE A 219 -1.83 -10.36 -15.94
C ILE A 219 -2.52 -11.19 -17.03
N ASP A 220 -2.98 -10.54 -18.10
CA ASP A 220 -3.63 -11.22 -19.23
C ASP A 220 -2.68 -12.24 -19.89
N SER A 221 -1.35 -11.98 -19.87
CA SER A 221 -0.35 -12.95 -20.35
C SER A 221 -0.07 -14.10 -19.36
N LEU A 222 -0.29 -13.88 -18.06
CA LEU A 222 -0.25 -14.92 -17.03
C LEU A 222 -1.49 -15.81 -17.12
N GLU A 223 -2.68 -15.25 -17.31
CA GLU A 223 -3.93 -15.98 -17.54
C GLU A 223 -3.79 -16.91 -18.75
N ALA A 224 -3.31 -16.39 -19.89
CA ALA A 224 -3.04 -17.15 -21.11
C ALA A 224 -2.07 -18.33 -20.89
N PHE A 225 -1.03 -18.13 -20.08
CA PHE A 225 -0.04 -19.16 -19.77
C PHE A 225 -0.57 -20.23 -18.80
N LEU A 226 -1.30 -19.82 -17.76
CA LEU A 226 -1.93 -20.74 -16.81
C LEU A 226 -3.05 -21.54 -17.46
N ALA A 227 -3.83 -20.93 -18.36
CA ALA A 227 -4.88 -21.63 -19.12
C ALA A 227 -4.30 -22.77 -19.99
N ALA A 228 -3.14 -22.55 -20.62
CA ALA A 228 -2.42 -23.57 -21.38
C ALA A 228 -1.86 -24.72 -20.51
N ASN A 229 -1.65 -24.46 -19.22
CA ASN A 229 -0.98 -25.37 -18.29
C ASN A 229 -1.87 -25.71 -17.09
N LYS A 230 -3.20 -25.67 -17.25
CA LYS A 230 -4.20 -25.60 -16.18
C LYS A 230 -4.13 -26.66 -15.08
N ASP A 231 -3.57 -27.82 -15.40
CA ASP A 231 -3.45 -28.99 -14.51
C ASP A 231 -2.05 -29.10 -13.87
N ARG A 232 -1.24 -28.02 -13.90
CA ARG A 232 0.15 -28.02 -13.42
C ARG A 232 0.33 -27.23 -12.12
N ASN A 233 1.04 -27.82 -11.16
CA ASN A 233 1.41 -27.18 -9.90
C ASN A 233 2.85 -26.68 -9.99
N PHE A 234 3.03 -25.36 -9.98
CA PHE A 234 4.31 -24.66 -10.17
C PHE A 234 5.03 -24.48 -8.83
N LEU A 235 6.01 -25.34 -8.58
CA LEU A 235 6.77 -25.45 -7.34
C LEU A 235 8.28 -25.53 -7.66
N LYS A 236 8.99 -24.39 -7.59
CA LYS A 236 10.42 -24.34 -7.88
C LYS A 236 11.23 -25.06 -6.79
N SER A 237 12.04 -26.03 -7.20
CA SER A 237 12.90 -26.81 -6.31
C SER A 237 14.35 -26.34 -6.25
N HIS A 238 15.08 -26.83 -5.26
CA HIS A 238 16.51 -26.60 -5.03
C HIS A 238 17.45 -27.36 -6.01
N GLY A 239 16.91 -28.15 -6.94
CA GLY A 239 17.68 -29.02 -7.85
C GLY A 239 18.06 -30.38 -7.25
N SER A 240 19.25 -30.90 -7.57
CA SER A 240 19.64 -32.30 -7.27
C SER A 240 20.21 -32.56 -5.86
N LYS A 241 20.60 -31.52 -5.11
CA LYS A 241 21.35 -31.67 -3.84
C LYS A 241 20.46 -31.86 -2.60
N THR A 242 19.49 -32.78 -2.67
CA THR A 242 18.43 -32.99 -1.66
C THR A 242 18.93 -33.16 -0.23
N ARG A 243 19.99 -33.96 -0.02
CA ARG A 243 20.59 -34.15 1.31
C ARG A 243 21.23 -32.87 1.88
N GLN A 244 21.80 -32.03 1.01
CA GLN A 244 22.33 -30.73 1.43
C GLN A 244 21.19 -29.74 1.74
N PHE A 245 20.09 -29.80 0.99
CA PHE A 245 18.88 -29.01 1.26
C PHE A 245 18.26 -29.38 2.61
N ILE A 246 17.96 -30.66 2.84
CA ILE A 246 17.41 -31.17 4.11
C ILE A 246 18.17 -30.61 5.32
N HIS A 247 19.51 -30.70 5.28
CA HIS A 247 20.36 -30.22 6.35
C HIS A 247 20.38 -28.68 6.46
N LYS A 248 20.51 -27.95 5.34
CA LYS A 248 20.56 -26.47 5.35
C LYS A 248 19.26 -25.81 5.78
N GLN A 249 18.12 -26.44 5.50
CA GLN A 249 16.80 -26.00 5.93
C GLN A 249 16.46 -26.42 7.36
N GLY A 250 17.28 -27.28 7.98
CA GLY A 250 16.98 -27.86 9.28
C GLY A 250 15.77 -28.80 9.27
N LEU A 251 15.45 -29.44 8.13
CA LEU A 251 14.38 -30.45 8.07
C LEU A 251 14.71 -31.67 8.95
N ASP A 252 16.00 -31.92 9.21
CA ASP A 252 16.53 -32.92 10.16
C ASP A 252 16.49 -32.46 11.64
N ARG A 253 15.91 -31.28 11.94
CA ARG A 253 15.77 -30.71 13.28
C ARG A 253 14.31 -30.54 13.67
N VAL A 254 14.05 -30.46 14.97
CA VAL A 254 12.76 -30.10 15.56
C VAL A 254 12.78 -28.62 15.90
N PHE A 255 11.79 -27.88 15.42
CA PHE A 255 11.54 -26.50 15.81
C PHE A 255 10.18 -26.34 16.49
N HIS A 256 10.06 -25.32 17.33
CA HIS A 256 8.79 -24.93 17.95
C HIS A 256 8.63 -23.41 17.89
N GLN A 257 7.51 -22.93 17.34
CA GLN A 257 7.15 -21.52 17.40
C GLN A 257 6.51 -21.23 18.75
N CYS A 258 7.11 -20.33 19.53
CA CYS A 258 6.48 -19.78 20.73
C CYS A 258 6.68 -18.26 20.74
N GLU A 259 5.63 -17.52 21.09
CA GLU A 259 5.57 -16.06 20.98
C GLU A 259 5.99 -15.57 19.57
N SER A 260 6.99 -14.68 19.50
CA SER A 260 7.57 -14.18 18.25
C SER A 260 8.93 -14.81 17.90
N ARG A 261 9.20 -16.05 18.37
CA ARG A 261 10.47 -16.74 18.15
C ARG A 261 10.31 -18.20 17.69
N MET A 262 11.24 -18.66 16.85
CA MET A 262 11.40 -20.05 16.42
C MET A 262 12.57 -20.70 17.17
N TRP A 263 12.24 -21.58 18.11
CA TRP A 263 13.19 -22.29 18.96
C TRP A 263 13.63 -23.61 18.33
N ARG A 264 14.92 -23.95 18.37
CA ARG A 264 15.43 -25.27 17.93
C ARG A 264 15.53 -26.21 19.13
N VAL A 265 14.62 -27.18 19.20
CA VAL A 265 14.45 -28.05 20.37
C VAL A 265 15.34 -29.30 20.31
N GLY A 266 15.69 -29.78 19.13
CA GLY A 266 16.55 -30.96 18.98
C GLY A 266 16.64 -31.50 17.56
N ASP A 267 17.02 -32.77 17.44
CA ASP A 267 17.19 -33.48 16.18
C ASP A 267 16.02 -34.45 15.93
N ARG A 268 15.72 -34.76 14.66
CA ARG A 268 14.72 -35.78 14.29
C ARG A 268 15.15 -36.64 13.11
N THR A 269 14.66 -37.87 13.08
CA THR A 269 14.70 -38.71 11.88
C THR A 269 13.50 -38.41 11.00
N LEU A 270 13.71 -38.16 9.70
CA LEU A 270 12.63 -37.94 8.74
C LEU A 270 11.90 -39.26 8.40
N PRO A 271 10.57 -39.23 8.17
CA PRO A 271 9.79 -40.38 7.73
C PRO A 271 10.40 -41.14 6.54
N GLN A 272 10.34 -42.47 6.60
CA GLN A 272 10.76 -43.36 5.52
C GLN A 272 9.66 -43.46 4.44
N GLY A 273 10.01 -43.86 3.22
CA GLY A 273 9.07 -43.97 2.10
C GLY A 273 8.62 -42.63 1.48
N ILE A 274 8.98 -41.49 2.08
CA ILE A 274 8.63 -40.15 1.61
C ILE A 274 9.82 -39.52 0.87
N ARG A 275 9.57 -39.04 -0.36
CA ARG A 275 10.49 -38.18 -1.12
C ARG A 275 10.51 -36.79 -0.50
N PHE A 276 11.67 -36.31 -0.05
CA PHE A 276 11.83 -34.92 0.36
C PHE A 276 12.29 -34.07 -0.82
N ASP A 277 11.80 -32.83 -0.88
CA ASP A 277 12.11 -31.81 -1.87
C ASP A 277 11.67 -30.45 -1.31
N GLY A 278 12.12 -29.37 -1.93
CA GLY A 278 11.66 -28.02 -1.61
C GLY A 278 12.48 -26.97 -2.35
N GLY A 279 12.22 -25.70 -2.08
CA GLY A 279 12.92 -24.60 -2.73
C GLY A 279 12.27 -23.27 -2.39
N SER A 280 11.43 -22.76 -3.29
CA SER A 280 10.74 -21.49 -3.06
C SER A 280 9.37 -21.68 -2.40
N ASP A 281 9.11 -20.87 -1.39
CA ASP A 281 7.80 -20.61 -0.76
C ASP A 281 6.83 -19.82 -1.66
N TRP A 282 7.31 -19.24 -2.77
CA TRP A 282 6.49 -18.60 -3.79
C TRP A 282 6.00 -19.67 -4.75
N ILE A 283 4.68 -19.84 -4.83
CA ILE A 283 4.01 -20.95 -5.49
C ILE A 283 2.89 -20.47 -6.41
N ALA A 284 2.56 -21.25 -7.43
CA ALA A 284 1.30 -21.14 -8.15
C ALA A 284 0.65 -22.54 -8.23
N VAL A 285 -0.41 -22.74 -7.47
CA VAL A 285 -1.03 -24.07 -7.26
C VAL A 285 -2.47 -24.12 -7.72
N THR A 286 -2.87 -25.28 -8.24
CA THR A 286 -4.20 -25.59 -8.77
C THR A 286 -5.27 -25.69 -7.67
N ARG A 287 -6.53 -25.43 -8.04
CA ARG A 287 -7.69 -25.67 -7.15
C ARG A 287 -7.76 -27.12 -6.68
N SER A 288 -7.41 -28.10 -7.51
CA SER A 288 -7.43 -29.52 -7.15
C SER A 288 -6.44 -29.85 -6.04
N LEU A 289 -5.21 -29.30 -6.07
CA LEU A 289 -4.26 -29.44 -4.95
C LEU A 289 -4.78 -28.77 -3.68
N VAL A 290 -5.42 -27.59 -3.79
CA VAL A 290 -6.02 -26.92 -2.62
C VAL A 290 -7.17 -27.77 -2.03
N GLN A 291 -8.07 -28.30 -2.86
CA GLN A 291 -9.12 -29.23 -2.42
C GLN A 291 -8.53 -30.49 -1.76
N TYR A 292 -7.42 -31.01 -2.27
CA TYR A 292 -6.70 -32.12 -1.65
C TYR A 292 -6.19 -31.74 -0.24
N ILE A 293 -5.54 -30.59 -0.07
CA ILE A 293 -4.99 -30.14 1.23
C ILE A 293 -6.08 -29.93 2.31
N ILE A 294 -7.27 -29.49 1.90
CA ILE A 294 -8.36 -29.12 2.82
C ILE A 294 -9.32 -30.29 3.09
N HIS A 295 -9.74 -31.04 2.06
CA HIS A 295 -10.79 -32.05 2.20
C HIS A 295 -10.29 -33.50 2.34
N GLN A 296 -9.09 -33.83 1.86
CA GLN A 296 -8.62 -35.21 1.95
C GLN A 296 -8.16 -35.57 3.36
N ASN A 297 -8.44 -36.80 3.77
CA ASN A 297 -8.09 -37.31 5.09
C ASN A 297 -7.31 -38.62 4.95
N ASN A 298 -6.04 -38.52 4.55
CA ASN A 298 -5.15 -39.68 4.36
C ASN A 298 -3.87 -39.59 5.21
N PRO A 299 -3.19 -40.73 5.47
CA PRO A 299 -2.04 -40.77 6.37
C PRO A 299 -0.87 -39.87 5.95
N LEU A 300 -0.65 -39.71 4.63
CA LEU A 300 0.38 -38.82 4.09
C LEU A 300 0.13 -37.37 4.53
N LEU A 301 -1.07 -36.83 4.28
CA LEU A 301 -1.39 -35.44 4.57
C LEU A 301 -1.43 -35.17 6.09
N GLN A 302 -1.95 -36.11 6.89
CA GLN A 302 -1.91 -36.03 8.35
C GLN A 302 -0.47 -36.00 8.88
N GLY A 303 0.36 -36.96 8.47
CA GLY A 303 1.76 -37.06 8.89
C GLY A 303 2.59 -35.84 8.44
N LEU A 304 2.36 -35.32 7.24
CA LEU A 304 2.99 -34.09 6.79
C LEU A 304 2.53 -32.87 7.61
N LYS A 305 1.24 -32.71 7.89
CA LYS A 305 0.77 -31.62 8.79
C LYS A 305 1.46 -31.68 10.16
N GLN A 306 1.59 -32.88 10.75
CA GLN A 306 2.30 -33.07 12.03
C GLN A 306 3.81 -32.74 11.96
N VAL A 307 4.51 -33.22 10.93
CA VAL A 307 5.95 -32.95 10.73
C VAL A 307 6.21 -31.46 10.48
N TYR A 308 5.40 -30.82 9.64
CA TYR A 308 5.60 -29.43 9.23
C TYR A 308 5.16 -28.41 10.30
N HIS A 309 4.28 -28.80 11.24
CA HIS A 309 3.99 -27.99 12.44
C HIS A 309 5.21 -27.78 13.36
N HIS A 310 6.24 -28.64 13.25
CA HIS A 310 7.49 -28.53 14.00
C HIS A 310 8.72 -28.31 13.11
N THR A 311 8.55 -27.57 12.00
CA THR A 311 9.57 -27.37 10.96
C THR A 311 9.87 -25.88 10.73
N LEU A 312 11.15 -25.55 10.54
CA LEU A 312 11.60 -24.24 10.10
C LEU A 312 11.30 -24.02 8.61
N LEU A 313 10.86 -22.80 8.23
CA LEU A 313 10.54 -22.43 6.84
C LEU A 313 9.57 -23.44 6.15
N PRO A 314 8.47 -23.87 6.80
CA PRO A 314 7.75 -25.06 6.34
C PRO A 314 7.08 -24.88 4.97
N ALA A 315 6.72 -23.65 4.60
CA ALA A 315 6.18 -23.30 3.28
C ALA A 315 7.18 -23.52 2.13
N GLU A 316 8.50 -23.51 2.37
CA GLU A 316 9.52 -23.75 1.34
C GLU A 316 9.62 -25.24 0.92
N SER A 317 8.87 -26.15 1.55
CA SER A 317 9.01 -27.61 1.35
C SER A 317 7.69 -28.40 1.46
N PHE A 318 6.70 -27.95 2.24
CA PHE A 318 5.44 -28.67 2.46
C PHE A 318 4.72 -29.02 1.15
N PHE A 319 4.51 -28.03 0.27
CA PHE A 319 3.77 -28.21 -0.99
C PHE A 319 4.52 -29.14 -1.96
N HIS A 320 5.85 -29.02 -2.05
CA HIS A 320 6.69 -29.87 -2.90
C HIS A 320 6.61 -31.33 -2.47
N VAL A 321 6.80 -31.60 -1.17
CA VAL A 321 6.71 -32.96 -0.61
C VAL A 321 5.30 -33.52 -0.77
N LEU A 322 4.25 -32.71 -0.56
CA LEU A 322 2.87 -33.18 -0.73
C LEU A 322 2.58 -33.58 -2.19
N VAL A 323 2.93 -32.75 -3.17
CA VAL A 323 2.70 -33.06 -4.58
C VAL A 323 3.50 -34.29 -5.03
N LEU A 324 4.79 -34.37 -4.69
CA LEU A 324 5.66 -35.45 -5.15
C LEU A 324 5.34 -36.84 -4.57
N ASN A 325 4.58 -36.91 -3.48
CA ASN A 325 4.21 -38.17 -2.80
C ASN A 325 2.71 -38.48 -2.85
N SER A 326 1.90 -37.67 -3.53
CA SER A 326 0.46 -37.92 -3.73
C SER A 326 0.14 -38.35 -5.17
N GLU A 327 -1.12 -38.70 -5.42
CA GLU A 327 -1.68 -38.94 -6.77
C GLU A 327 -1.46 -37.76 -7.74
N LEU A 328 -1.20 -36.56 -7.20
CA LEU A 328 -0.95 -35.34 -7.98
C LEU A 328 0.49 -35.23 -8.48
N CYS A 329 1.37 -36.22 -8.27
CA CYS A 329 2.80 -36.11 -8.62
C CYS A 329 3.07 -35.81 -10.10
N ALA A 330 2.21 -36.27 -11.02
CA ALA A 330 2.30 -35.97 -12.45
C ALA A 330 2.01 -34.49 -12.80
N THR A 331 1.35 -33.73 -11.91
CA THR A 331 1.05 -32.30 -12.10
C THR A 331 2.27 -31.40 -11.86
N TYR A 332 3.30 -31.91 -11.18
CA TYR A 332 4.46 -31.13 -10.75
C TYR A 332 5.17 -30.41 -11.91
N ALA A 333 5.51 -29.13 -11.72
CA ALA A 333 6.34 -28.34 -12.60
C ALA A 333 7.46 -27.65 -11.80
N ASP A 334 8.73 -27.86 -12.18
CA ASP A 334 9.90 -27.25 -11.53
C ASP A 334 10.15 -25.81 -11.99
N ASP A 335 9.13 -24.98 -11.82
CA ASP A 335 9.09 -23.54 -12.05
C ASP A 335 8.15 -22.93 -11.01
N ASN A 336 8.33 -21.67 -10.63
CA ASN A 336 7.41 -20.92 -9.75
C ASN A 336 6.94 -19.60 -10.36
N LEU A 337 7.30 -19.32 -11.61
CA LEU A 337 6.93 -18.10 -12.33
C LEU A 337 7.54 -16.82 -11.74
N ARG A 338 8.61 -16.94 -10.92
CA ARG A 338 9.28 -15.82 -10.23
C ARG A 338 10.74 -15.63 -10.65
N LEU A 339 11.17 -14.38 -10.63
CA LEU A 339 12.57 -13.99 -10.53
C LEU A 339 12.89 -13.48 -9.12
N THR A 340 13.98 -13.98 -8.53
CA THR A 340 14.42 -13.56 -7.19
C THR A 340 15.90 -13.20 -7.20
N LEU A 341 16.25 -11.96 -6.83
CA LEU A 341 17.63 -11.46 -6.88
C LEU A 341 18.47 -11.98 -5.70
N TRP A 342 19.12 -13.13 -5.91
CA TRP A 342 20.01 -13.74 -4.91
C TRP A 342 21.47 -13.32 -5.08
N ARG A 343 21.97 -12.45 -4.19
CA ARG A 343 23.41 -12.21 -3.98
C ARG A 343 23.86 -12.84 -2.67
N ARG A 344 24.30 -14.09 -2.69
CA ARG A 344 24.55 -14.89 -1.46
C ARG A 344 25.59 -14.25 -0.52
N SER A 345 26.61 -13.58 -1.05
CA SER A 345 27.64 -12.86 -0.26
C SER A 345 27.09 -11.67 0.55
N GLN A 346 25.96 -11.09 0.16
CA GLN A 346 25.32 -9.95 0.84
C GLN A 346 24.02 -10.34 1.56
N GLY A 347 23.28 -11.32 1.03
CA GLY A 347 21.99 -11.74 1.55
C GLY A 347 22.01 -12.85 2.60
N CYS A 348 23.16 -13.50 2.87
CA CYS A 348 23.29 -14.63 3.80
C CYS A 348 24.10 -14.30 5.06
N LEU A 349 23.84 -13.14 5.67
CA LEU A 349 24.60 -12.63 6.83
C LEU A 349 24.07 -13.13 8.19
N CYS A 350 23.20 -14.14 8.21
CA CYS A 350 22.58 -14.69 9.42
C CYS A 350 21.85 -13.64 10.30
N GLN A 351 21.30 -12.61 9.66
CA GLN A 351 20.65 -11.44 10.29
C GLN A 351 19.43 -11.75 11.19
N HIS A 352 18.87 -12.96 11.11
CA HIS A 352 17.62 -13.34 11.77
C HIS A 352 17.78 -14.04 13.13
N ARG A 353 19.00 -14.16 13.69
CA ARG A 353 19.27 -14.87 14.97
C ARG A 353 18.45 -14.41 16.19
N SER A 354 17.93 -13.19 16.17
CA SER A 354 17.02 -12.68 17.21
C SER A 354 15.62 -13.29 17.14
N VAL A 355 15.21 -13.80 15.98
CA VAL A 355 13.88 -14.37 15.69
C VAL A 355 13.92 -15.89 15.58
N VAL A 356 15.06 -16.49 15.25
CA VAL A 356 15.19 -17.94 15.00
C VAL A 356 16.55 -18.49 15.42
N ASP A 357 16.56 -19.71 15.94
CA ASP A 357 17.77 -20.49 16.25
C ASP A 357 18.44 -21.10 14.99
N TRP A 358 18.52 -20.33 13.90
CA TRP A 358 19.09 -20.77 12.62
C TRP A 358 19.64 -19.62 11.77
N CYS A 359 20.49 -19.92 10.80
CA CYS A 359 21.00 -18.93 9.85
C CYS A 359 20.20 -18.93 8.54
N GLY A 360 19.45 -17.85 8.33
CA GLY A 360 18.73 -17.59 7.08
C GLY A 360 19.51 -16.79 6.05
N CYS A 361 19.00 -16.81 4.82
CA CYS A 361 19.32 -15.83 3.79
C CYS A 361 18.07 -15.00 3.43
N SER A 362 18.23 -13.86 2.78
CA SER A 362 17.14 -13.10 2.18
C SER A 362 17.59 -12.47 0.86
N PRO A 363 16.71 -12.36 -0.15
CA PRO A 363 17.06 -11.77 -1.44
C PRO A 363 17.29 -10.26 -1.33
N MET A 364 18.01 -9.71 -2.32
CA MET A 364 18.27 -8.29 -2.47
C MET A 364 17.02 -7.55 -2.93
N VAL A 365 16.98 -6.24 -2.67
CA VAL A 365 16.08 -5.33 -3.37
C VAL A 365 16.66 -5.02 -4.75
N PHE A 366 15.84 -5.15 -5.79
CA PHE A 366 16.18 -4.69 -7.13
C PHE A 366 16.35 -3.17 -7.16
N ARG A 367 17.43 -2.68 -7.77
CA ARG A 367 17.70 -1.26 -7.96
C ARG A 367 17.74 -0.93 -9.45
N THR A 368 17.64 0.33 -9.84
CA THR A 368 17.65 0.80 -11.23
C THR A 368 18.90 0.35 -12.00
N ALA A 369 20.03 0.12 -11.31
CA ALA A 369 21.24 -0.49 -11.88
C ALA A 369 21.06 -1.95 -12.35
N ASP A 370 20.13 -2.71 -11.75
CA ASP A 370 19.83 -4.10 -12.08
C ASP A 370 18.91 -4.25 -13.31
N TRP A 371 18.49 -3.15 -13.95
CA TRP A 371 17.55 -3.18 -15.07
C TRP A 371 17.99 -4.05 -16.24
N SER A 372 19.29 -4.13 -16.56
CA SER A 372 19.81 -4.99 -17.63
C SER A 372 19.60 -6.49 -17.34
N TYR A 373 19.82 -6.90 -16.09
CA TYR A 373 19.54 -8.25 -15.62
C TYR A 373 18.04 -8.55 -15.56
N LEU A 374 17.23 -7.59 -15.10
CA LEU A 374 15.77 -7.70 -15.07
C LEU A 374 15.20 -7.85 -16.49
N SER A 375 15.57 -6.97 -17.42
CA SER A 375 15.06 -6.94 -18.79
C SER A 375 15.50 -8.14 -19.64
N SER A 376 16.73 -8.63 -19.49
CA SER A 376 17.17 -9.88 -20.13
C SER A 376 16.40 -11.11 -19.63
N SER A 377 15.97 -11.11 -18.35
CA SER A 377 15.13 -12.17 -17.78
C SER A 377 13.67 -12.14 -18.28
N MET A 378 13.22 -11.03 -18.89
CA MET A 378 11.86 -10.84 -19.43
C MET A 378 11.71 -11.21 -20.92
N GLY A 379 12.64 -11.98 -21.50
CA GLY A 379 12.60 -12.38 -22.91
C GLY A 379 11.31 -13.12 -23.31
N ARG A 380 10.94 -13.09 -24.60
CA ARG A 380 9.63 -13.60 -25.11
C ARG A 380 9.26 -15.03 -24.69
N ARG A 381 10.24 -15.92 -24.51
CA ARG A 381 10.05 -17.33 -24.09
C ARG A 381 10.15 -17.55 -22.57
N SER A 382 10.31 -16.49 -21.79
CA SER A 382 10.42 -16.56 -20.32
C SER A 382 9.07 -16.95 -19.70
N THR A 383 9.10 -17.88 -18.76
CA THR A 383 7.97 -18.31 -17.91
C THR A 383 7.84 -17.44 -16.65
N ILE A 384 8.65 -16.39 -16.53
CA ILE A 384 8.64 -15.49 -15.38
C ILE A 384 7.57 -14.41 -15.55
N PHE A 385 6.71 -14.24 -14.54
CA PHE A 385 5.63 -13.25 -14.54
C PHE A 385 5.71 -12.23 -13.40
N PHE A 386 6.40 -12.55 -12.29
CA PHE A 386 6.65 -11.63 -11.18
C PHE A 386 8.13 -11.65 -10.76
N ALA A 387 8.58 -10.62 -10.06
CA ALA A 387 9.88 -10.58 -9.41
C ALA A 387 9.82 -10.06 -7.98
N ARG A 388 10.85 -10.38 -7.19
CA ARG A 388 11.06 -9.84 -5.84
C ARG A 388 12.55 -9.73 -5.44
N LYS A 389 12.95 -8.79 -4.58
CA LYS A 389 12.11 -7.81 -3.86
C LYS A 389 12.16 -6.42 -4.49
N PHE A 390 11.07 -5.68 -4.34
CA PHE A 390 11.00 -4.23 -4.58
C PHE A 390 10.66 -3.51 -3.28
N GLU A 391 11.37 -2.44 -2.97
CA GLU A 391 11.12 -1.58 -1.80
C GLU A 391 11.23 -0.11 -2.26
N ALA A 392 10.10 0.59 -2.39
CA ALA A 392 10.05 1.95 -2.94
C ALA A 392 10.81 2.98 -2.09
N ALA A 393 11.05 2.70 -0.80
CA ALA A 393 11.91 3.50 0.07
C ALA A 393 13.43 3.29 -0.16
N ILE A 394 13.81 2.42 -1.11
CA ILE A 394 15.20 2.17 -1.54
C ILE A 394 15.37 2.54 -3.02
N ASP A 395 14.49 2.06 -3.91
CA ASP A 395 14.49 2.38 -5.33
C ASP A 395 13.06 2.27 -5.88
N GLN A 396 12.37 3.41 -5.99
CA GLN A 396 11.08 3.52 -6.67
C GLN A 396 11.26 3.64 -8.19
N SER A 397 12.38 4.19 -8.67
CA SER A 397 12.63 4.38 -10.10
C SER A 397 12.57 3.08 -10.92
N ILE A 398 13.05 1.96 -10.40
CA ILE A 398 12.90 0.66 -11.09
C ILE A 398 11.44 0.19 -11.16
N ILE A 399 10.63 0.49 -10.14
CA ILE A 399 9.20 0.15 -10.09
C ILE A 399 8.43 1.04 -11.07
N ASN A 400 8.78 2.33 -11.16
CA ASN A 400 8.27 3.26 -12.18
C ASN A 400 8.54 2.73 -13.59
N ARG A 401 9.78 2.29 -13.87
CA ARG A 401 10.18 1.76 -15.18
C ARG A 401 9.49 0.44 -15.54
N LEU A 402 9.21 -0.41 -14.54
CA LEU A 402 8.39 -1.62 -14.73
C LEU A 402 6.93 -1.27 -15.07
N GLU A 403 6.31 -0.36 -14.34
CA GLU A 403 4.94 0.07 -14.61
C GLU A 403 4.80 0.70 -16.00
N GLU A 404 5.73 1.56 -16.41
CA GLU A 404 5.79 2.11 -17.77
C GLU A 404 5.91 0.99 -18.83
N SER A 405 6.77 -0.01 -18.59
CA SER A 405 6.99 -1.14 -19.50
C SER A 405 5.80 -2.10 -19.63
N ILE A 406 4.96 -2.24 -18.59
CA ILE A 406 3.79 -3.13 -18.58
C ILE A 406 2.54 -2.42 -19.09
N THR A 407 2.35 -1.15 -18.72
CA THR A 407 1.20 -0.35 -19.17
C THR A 407 1.37 0.22 -20.58
N ASN A 408 2.60 0.27 -21.09
CA ASN A 408 2.98 1.01 -22.30
C ASN A 408 2.54 2.49 -22.25
N THR A 409 2.57 3.10 -21.06
CA THR A 409 2.24 4.52 -20.87
C THR A 409 3.36 5.26 -20.16
N SER A 410 3.90 6.29 -20.82
CA SER A 410 4.74 7.31 -20.17
C SER A 410 3.82 8.40 -19.64
N ALA A 411 3.54 8.36 -18.33
CA ALA A 411 2.54 9.22 -17.71
C ALA A 411 3.12 9.94 -16.47
N TYR A 412 3.63 11.14 -16.71
CA TYR A 412 4.23 11.97 -15.67
C TYR A 412 3.15 12.67 -14.82
N TYR A 413 2.64 11.96 -13.81
CA TYR A 413 1.68 12.52 -12.85
C TYR A 413 2.39 13.29 -11.72
N GLN A 414 1.68 14.23 -11.09
CA GLN A 414 2.19 14.94 -9.91
C GLN A 414 2.51 13.94 -8.78
N GLY A 415 3.75 13.95 -8.28
CA GLY A 415 4.21 13.02 -7.25
C GLY A 415 4.72 11.67 -7.77
N TRP A 416 4.86 11.44 -9.08
CA TRP A 416 5.45 10.22 -9.67
C TRP A 416 6.89 9.94 -9.18
N ASP A 417 7.65 11.00 -8.92
CA ASP A 417 8.99 10.92 -8.34
C ASP A 417 9.02 10.90 -6.80
N GLY A 418 7.85 10.86 -6.12
CA GLY A 418 7.73 10.87 -4.67
C GLY A 418 7.23 9.55 -4.08
N TYR A 419 7.70 9.21 -2.88
CA TYR A 419 7.20 8.10 -2.06
C TYR A 419 6.99 8.55 -0.61
N TRP A 420 5.98 7.98 0.05
CA TRP A 420 5.60 8.32 1.42
C TRP A 420 5.29 7.04 2.19
N GLU A 421 5.97 6.84 3.31
CA GLU A 421 5.86 5.64 4.14
C GLU A 421 5.58 6.05 5.59
N ASN A 422 4.42 5.64 6.12
CA ASN A 422 4.04 6.02 7.46
C ASN A 422 4.83 5.20 8.50
N VAL A 423 5.52 5.89 9.40
CA VAL A 423 6.36 5.31 10.46
C VAL A 423 5.58 5.18 11.76
N TYR A 424 4.71 6.15 12.06
CA TYR A 424 3.88 6.18 13.27
C TYR A 424 2.45 6.65 12.99
N HIS A 425 1.49 6.04 13.68
CA HIS A 425 0.09 6.48 13.74
C HIS A 425 -0.51 6.18 15.14
N PRO A 426 -1.25 7.10 15.79
CA PRO A 426 -1.68 6.97 17.18
C PRO A 426 -2.73 5.88 17.43
N ALA A 427 -3.46 5.45 16.40
CA ALA A 427 -4.39 4.32 16.49
C ALA A 427 -3.74 2.93 16.34
N ASP A 428 -2.40 2.85 16.30
CA ASP A 428 -1.68 1.57 16.35
C ASP A 428 -1.62 1.07 17.79
N VAL A 429 -1.95 -0.21 17.99
CA VAL A 429 -1.76 -0.90 19.28
C VAL A 429 -0.49 -1.74 19.23
N THR A 430 -0.23 -2.37 18.08
CA THR A 430 0.96 -3.18 17.83
C THR A 430 1.69 -2.71 16.56
N PRO A 431 3.04 -2.56 16.58
CA PRO A 431 3.88 -2.50 17.78
C PRO A 431 3.57 -1.26 18.62
N ALA A 432 3.95 -1.28 19.91
CA ALA A 432 3.85 -0.10 20.77
C ALA A 432 4.65 1.08 20.19
N ALA A 433 4.17 2.30 20.42
CA ALA A 433 4.81 3.51 19.93
C ALA A 433 6.22 3.70 20.51
N ASN A 434 7.18 4.10 19.69
CA ASN A 434 8.54 4.43 20.14
C ASN A 434 8.51 5.76 20.93
N PRO A 435 8.77 5.79 22.26
CA PRO A 435 8.66 7.01 23.05
C PRO A 435 9.65 8.10 22.64
N ALA A 436 10.88 7.72 22.26
CA ALA A 436 11.89 8.66 21.79
C ALA A 436 11.49 9.34 20.46
N LEU A 437 10.83 8.60 19.55
CA LEU A 437 10.27 9.19 18.33
C LEU A 437 9.16 10.20 18.66
N LEU A 438 8.30 9.92 19.65
CA LEU A 438 7.23 10.83 20.05
C LEU A 438 7.75 12.07 20.78
N ALA A 439 8.75 11.92 21.66
CA ALA A 439 9.41 13.03 22.34
C ALA A 439 10.08 13.97 21.31
N LEU A 440 10.85 13.40 20.37
CA LEU A 440 11.47 14.13 19.27
C LEU A 440 10.44 14.82 18.37
N ALA A 441 9.40 14.11 17.92
CA ALA A 441 8.36 14.69 17.07
C ALA A 441 7.58 15.81 17.78
N SER A 442 7.36 15.68 19.08
CA SER A 442 6.73 16.73 19.91
C SER A 442 7.62 17.97 20.03
N SER A 443 8.92 17.81 20.28
CA SER A 443 9.91 18.90 20.26
C SER A 443 9.92 19.62 18.91
N LEU A 444 10.00 18.86 17.81
CA LEU A 444 9.99 19.40 16.45
C LEU A 444 8.69 20.14 16.11
N SER A 445 7.53 19.63 16.55
CA SER A 445 6.25 20.33 16.37
C SER A 445 6.20 21.67 17.12
N ARG A 446 6.77 21.73 18.34
CA ARG A 446 6.93 22.99 19.10
C ARG A 446 7.91 23.94 18.39
N HIS A 447 9.00 23.44 17.83
CA HIS A 447 9.94 24.25 17.07
C HIS A 447 9.32 24.83 15.79
N ALA A 448 8.59 24.02 15.02
CA ALA A 448 7.84 24.45 13.84
C ALA A 448 6.80 25.55 14.18
N VAL A 449 6.05 25.37 15.27
CA VAL A 449 5.11 26.39 15.77
C VAL A 449 5.83 27.64 16.28
N ALA A 450 6.99 27.51 16.92
CA ALA A 450 7.78 28.67 17.35
C ALA A 450 8.29 29.50 16.15
N LEU A 451 8.69 28.85 15.05
CA LEU A 451 9.03 29.54 13.79
C LEU A 451 7.82 30.27 13.19
N LEU A 452 6.63 29.64 13.20
CA LEU A 452 5.39 30.29 12.74
C LEU A 452 4.98 31.48 13.60
N ASN A 453 5.22 31.44 14.92
CA ASN A 453 4.92 32.53 15.86
C ASN A 453 5.94 33.69 15.81
N GLN A 454 7.04 33.59 15.04
CA GLN A 454 7.93 34.72 14.78
C GLN A 454 7.33 35.72 13.78
N ASP A 455 6.34 35.31 12.98
CA ASP A 455 5.53 36.20 12.15
C ASP A 455 4.59 37.01 13.06
N PRO A 456 4.74 38.36 13.15
CA PRO A 456 3.91 39.18 14.03
C PRO A 456 2.42 39.20 13.63
N HIS A 457 2.05 38.66 12.46
CA HIS A 457 0.66 38.45 12.06
C HIS A 457 0.08 37.09 12.51
N ARG A 458 0.89 36.21 13.13
CA ARG A 458 0.50 34.86 13.59
C ARG A 458 0.72 34.67 15.08
N CYS A 459 -0.05 35.37 15.91
CA CYS A 459 0.10 35.26 17.35
C CYS A 459 -0.59 34.03 17.95
N GLY A 460 0.16 33.24 18.72
CA GLY A 460 -0.41 32.38 19.78
C GLY A 460 -0.71 30.94 19.40
N LEU A 461 -0.13 30.38 18.32
CA LEU A 461 -0.22 28.95 18.05
C LEU A 461 0.55 28.15 19.12
N LYS A 462 0.03 26.98 19.49
CA LYS A 462 0.72 25.95 20.30
C LYS A 462 0.57 24.60 19.62
N ALA A 463 1.63 23.80 19.62
CA ALA A 463 1.60 22.42 19.16
C ALA A 463 0.82 21.54 20.15
N GLY A 464 0.03 20.63 19.61
CA GLY A 464 -0.78 19.64 20.33
C GLY A 464 -0.34 18.21 20.01
N SER A 465 -1.29 17.29 19.90
CA SER A 465 -0.98 15.86 19.75
C SER A 465 -0.45 15.51 18.35
N ILE A 466 0.53 14.59 18.29
CA ILE A 466 1.03 14.02 17.03
C ILE A 466 -0.01 13.07 16.44
N LYS A 467 -0.34 13.26 15.16
CA LYS A 467 -1.31 12.47 14.39
C LYS A 467 -0.66 11.47 13.45
N ALA A 468 0.52 11.77 12.92
CA ALA A 468 1.33 10.82 12.15
C ALA A 468 2.79 11.27 12.08
N VAL A 469 3.69 10.31 11.86
CA VAL A 469 5.03 10.57 11.32
C VAL A 469 5.19 9.73 10.04
N THR A 470 5.60 10.36 8.94
CA THR A 470 5.66 9.73 7.61
C THR A 470 6.96 10.10 6.90
N SER A 471 7.82 9.13 6.63
CA SER A 471 9.05 9.36 5.86
C SER A 471 8.73 9.69 4.41
N TYR A 472 9.34 10.77 3.92
CA TYR A 472 9.19 11.27 2.56
C TYR A 472 10.47 11.06 1.75
N PHE A 473 10.30 10.51 0.56
CA PHE A 473 11.36 10.26 -0.40
C PHE A 473 11.01 10.94 -1.72
N ARG A 474 12.03 11.44 -2.41
CA ARG A 474 11.89 11.97 -3.76
C ARG A 474 13.08 11.57 -4.61
N ARG A 475 12.84 11.03 -5.81
CA ARG A 475 13.86 10.51 -6.73
C ARG A 475 14.82 9.54 -6.03
N ASP A 476 14.25 8.59 -5.29
CA ASP A 476 14.96 7.58 -4.48
C ASP A 476 15.82 8.13 -3.32
N HIS A 477 15.77 9.44 -3.04
CA HIS A 477 16.48 10.07 -1.93
C HIS A 477 15.52 10.42 -0.79
N TYR A 478 15.87 10.04 0.44
CA TYR A 478 15.19 10.50 1.65
C TYR A 478 15.28 12.02 1.78
N GLN A 479 14.14 12.69 1.92
CA GLN A 479 14.04 14.15 2.02
C GLN A 479 13.90 14.61 3.47
N GLY A 480 13.30 13.78 4.32
CA GLY A 480 12.93 14.09 5.69
C GLY A 480 11.71 13.27 6.13
N ASP A 481 11.29 13.46 7.37
CA ASP A 481 10.03 12.96 7.89
C ASP A 481 9.00 14.09 7.91
N LEU A 482 7.74 13.76 7.61
CA LEU A 482 6.59 14.63 7.76
C LEU A 482 5.94 14.35 9.11
N ILE A 483 5.92 15.34 10.00
CA ILE A 483 5.25 15.27 11.29
C ILE A 483 3.91 15.99 11.16
N HIS A 484 2.81 15.23 11.23
CA HIS A 484 1.44 15.73 11.26
C HIS A 484 0.98 15.86 12.71
N PHE A 485 0.49 17.03 13.13
CA PHE A 485 0.11 17.33 14.51
C PHE A 485 -1.03 18.36 14.59
N ASP A 486 -1.73 18.41 15.75
CA ASP A 486 -2.73 19.46 16.02
C ASP A 486 -2.05 20.79 16.37
N ALA A 487 -2.64 21.92 15.96
CA ALA A 487 -2.27 23.25 16.47
C ALA A 487 -3.50 24.17 16.53
N HIS A 488 -3.93 24.53 17.76
CA HIS A 488 -5.04 25.48 18.02
C HIS A 488 -6.29 25.26 17.15
N GLY A 489 -6.85 24.05 17.16
CA GLY A 489 -8.06 23.70 16.40
C GLY A 489 -7.84 23.49 14.89
N SER A 490 -6.64 23.74 14.39
CA SER A 490 -6.18 23.33 13.05
C SER A 490 -5.25 22.12 13.13
N GLN A 491 -4.87 21.57 11.98
CA GLN A 491 -3.81 20.57 11.89
C GLN A 491 -2.68 21.11 10.99
N LEU A 492 -1.44 20.77 11.34
CA LEU A 492 -0.23 21.16 10.62
C LEU A 492 0.57 19.92 10.22
N GLU A 493 1.30 20.00 9.11
CA GLU A 493 2.38 19.08 8.77
C GLU A 493 3.68 19.85 8.64
N ALA A 494 4.70 19.47 9.41
CA ALA A 494 6.05 20.01 9.28
C ALA A 494 6.95 18.98 8.59
N LEU A 495 7.65 19.38 7.53
CA LEU A 495 8.74 18.62 6.95
C LEU A 495 10.00 18.86 7.78
N VAL A 496 10.55 17.81 8.37
CA VAL A 496 11.74 17.87 9.22
C VAL A 496 12.85 16.99 8.69
N LYS A 497 14.09 17.42 8.86
CA LYS A 497 15.26 16.74 8.29
C LYS A 497 16.42 16.68 9.29
N PRO A 498 17.10 15.53 9.45
CA PRO A 498 18.30 15.45 10.27
C PRO A 498 19.45 16.28 9.67
N VAL A 499 20.16 17.00 10.53
CA VAL A 499 21.33 17.82 10.20
C VAL A 499 22.59 17.07 10.64
N SER A 500 23.55 16.90 9.72
CA SER A 500 24.79 16.17 10.00
C SER A 500 25.73 17.00 10.87
N ARG A 501 25.90 16.61 12.14
CA ARG A 501 26.86 17.21 13.07
C ARG A 501 28.27 16.65 12.91
N THR A 502 28.73 16.55 11.66
CA THR A 502 30.00 15.90 11.29
C THR A 502 31.03 16.93 10.82
N VAL A 503 32.10 17.10 11.59
CA VAL A 503 33.20 18.02 11.30
C VAL A 503 34.40 17.23 10.78
N PHE A 504 34.81 17.49 9.54
CA PHE A 504 36.01 16.92 8.95
C PHE A 504 37.23 17.79 9.25
N VAL A 505 38.36 17.19 9.60
CA VAL A 505 39.63 17.92 9.73
C VAL A 505 40.12 18.30 8.34
N ASN A 506 40.42 19.59 8.16
CA ASN A 506 40.61 20.19 6.84
C ASN A 506 42.00 19.87 6.28
N SER A 507 42.18 18.64 5.77
CA SER A 507 43.47 18.14 5.26
C SER A 507 43.30 17.26 4.01
N GLY A 508 43.72 17.79 2.85
CA GLY A 508 43.97 17.06 1.60
C GLY A 508 42.92 16.01 1.17
N VAL A 509 43.42 14.86 0.73
CA VAL A 509 42.61 13.72 0.29
C VAL A 509 41.99 13.04 1.52
N ARG A 510 40.66 13.12 1.64
CA ARG A 510 39.93 12.55 2.78
C ARG A 510 39.88 11.02 2.69
N LEU A 511 40.39 10.31 3.69
CA LEU A 511 40.27 8.84 3.81
C LEU A 511 38.80 8.39 3.94
N LEU A 512 38.04 9.09 4.80
CA LEU A 512 36.60 8.92 4.98
C LEU A 512 35.82 9.93 4.15
N THR A 513 34.80 9.47 3.42
CA THR A 513 33.85 10.32 2.70
C THR A 513 32.58 10.60 3.51
N ALA A 514 32.20 9.68 4.40
CA ALA A 514 31.11 9.87 5.35
C ALA A 514 31.30 9.05 6.63
N LEU A 515 30.85 9.61 7.76
CA LEU A 515 30.54 8.92 9.00
C LEU A 515 29.10 9.29 9.38
N GLN A 516 28.25 8.31 9.65
CA GLN A 516 26.88 8.52 10.13
C GLN A 516 26.62 7.59 11.31
N VAL A 517 26.03 8.10 12.39
CA VAL A 517 25.56 7.26 13.51
C VAL A 517 24.04 7.14 13.44
N GLY A 518 23.52 5.94 13.62
CA GLY A 518 22.09 5.67 13.72
C GLY A 518 21.82 4.28 14.29
N SER A 519 20.65 3.72 14.03
CA SER A 519 20.30 2.34 14.43
C SER A 519 19.66 1.56 13.29
N ASN A 520 19.40 0.28 13.54
CA ASN A 520 18.74 -0.62 12.58
C ASN A 520 19.49 -0.65 11.24
N TYR A 521 20.82 -0.82 11.31
CA TYR A 521 21.64 -1.03 10.14
C TYR A 521 21.21 -2.31 9.41
N ASP A 522 20.94 -2.18 8.12
CA ASP A 522 20.65 -3.29 7.21
C ASP A 522 21.96 -3.59 6.45
N PRO A 523 22.71 -4.64 6.84
CA PRO A 523 23.99 -4.94 6.21
C PRO A 523 23.85 -5.54 4.80
N LYS A 524 22.65 -6.03 4.44
CA LYS A 524 22.34 -6.54 3.11
C LYS A 524 22.17 -5.38 2.14
N GLU A 525 21.40 -4.36 2.51
CA GLU A 525 21.16 -3.17 1.66
C GLU A 525 22.18 -2.04 1.87
N GLN A 526 23.03 -2.14 2.90
CA GLN A 526 24.05 -1.16 3.32
C GLN A 526 23.47 0.23 3.64
N ILE A 527 22.40 0.24 4.44
CA ILE A 527 21.69 1.47 4.86
C ILE A 527 21.30 1.43 6.34
N LEU A 528 21.18 2.60 6.97
CA LEU A 528 20.49 2.73 8.26
C LEU A 528 18.98 2.81 8.01
N ARG A 529 18.20 1.86 8.54
CA ARG A 529 16.73 1.85 8.37
C ARG A 529 16.04 2.93 9.21
N ASN A 530 16.64 3.32 10.34
CA ASN A 530 16.22 4.48 11.12
C ASN A 530 16.77 5.77 10.47
N ARG A 531 16.03 6.32 9.50
CA ARG A 531 16.49 7.45 8.66
C ARG A 531 16.37 8.82 9.34
N ILE A 532 15.45 8.99 10.28
CA ILE A 532 15.38 10.18 11.13
C ILE A 532 16.52 10.19 12.17
N GLY A 533 17.10 9.02 12.50
CA GLY A 533 18.26 8.93 13.41
C GLY A 533 17.89 9.01 14.89
N VAL A 534 16.63 8.73 15.26
CA VAL A 534 16.18 8.82 16.65
C VAL A 534 16.74 7.67 17.50
N LEU A 535 17.41 7.98 18.61
CA LEU A 535 18.01 7.01 19.52
C LEU A 535 17.50 7.22 20.95
N SER A 536 17.39 6.14 21.71
CA SER A 536 17.03 6.11 23.14
C SER A 536 18.10 5.39 23.94
N GLN A 537 17.99 5.37 25.26
CA GLN A 537 18.92 4.63 26.13
C GLN A 537 19.07 3.14 25.79
N LEU A 538 18.01 2.54 25.23
CA LEU A 538 17.95 1.12 24.86
C LEU A 538 18.33 0.86 23.39
N SER A 539 18.63 1.92 22.62
CA SER A 539 19.10 1.77 21.25
C SER A 539 20.49 1.12 21.21
N LYS A 540 20.81 0.47 20.10
CA LYS A 540 22.17 0.01 19.77
C LYS A 540 22.69 0.85 18.60
N PRO A 541 23.48 1.90 18.86
CA PRO A 541 24.02 2.77 17.83
C PRO A 541 25.02 2.03 16.94
N VAL A 542 25.03 2.39 15.66
CA VAL A 542 25.94 1.85 14.66
C VAL A 542 26.58 3.02 13.94
N ALA A 543 27.91 3.09 13.92
CA ALA A 543 28.65 3.97 13.04
C ALA A 543 28.73 3.33 11.65
N PHE A 544 28.07 3.93 10.67
CA PHE A 544 28.16 3.59 9.26
C PHE A 544 29.19 4.49 8.58
N LEU A 545 30.13 3.87 7.86
CA LEU A 545 31.32 4.53 7.30
C LEU A 545 31.37 4.34 5.79
N LYS A 546 31.83 5.36 5.08
CA LYS A 546 32.20 5.28 3.66
C LYS A 546 33.61 5.82 3.46
N TRP A 547 34.38 5.14 2.63
CA TRP A 547 35.79 5.46 2.38
C TRP A 547 36.01 5.94 0.94
N SER A 548 37.14 6.59 0.69
CA SER A 548 37.59 7.01 -0.65
C SER A 548 38.65 6.10 -1.26
N THR A 549 39.39 5.37 -0.41
CA THR A 549 40.56 4.57 -0.81
C THR A 549 40.17 3.14 -1.19
N ASN A 550 40.98 2.56 -2.08
CA ASN A 550 40.99 1.12 -2.37
C ASN A 550 42.21 0.42 -1.74
N GLN A 551 42.90 1.06 -0.79
CA GLN A 551 44.03 0.46 -0.07
C GLN A 551 43.59 -0.10 1.28
N ASN A 552 44.20 -1.20 1.69
CA ASN A 552 43.99 -1.78 3.02
C ASN A 552 44.60 -0.86 4.10
N THR A 553 43.78 -0.43 5.05
CA THR A 553 44.20 0.40 6.20
C THR A 553 43.22 0.21 7.36
N SER A 554 43.39 0.90 8.49
CA SER A 554 42.48 0.81 9.64
C SER A 554 42.18 2.19 10.22
N VAL A 555 40.96 2.38 10.73
CA VAL A 555 40.52 3.59 11.41
C VAL A 555 40.07 3.25 12.83
N GLN A 556 40.53 4.00 13.82
CA GLN A 556 40.08 3.88 15.21
C GLN A 556 38.88 4.81 15.45
N LEU A 557 37.77 4.24 15.95
CA LEU A 557 36.57 4.97 16.37
C LEU A 557 36.53 5.03 17.89
N VAL A 558 36.68 6.24 18.43
CA VAL A 558 36.59 6.52 19.87
C VAL A 558 35.23 7.13 20.16
N TRP A 559 34.51 6.53 21.10
CA TRP A 559 33.14 6.90 21.46
C TRP A 559 33.13 7.57 22.84
N PHE A 560 32.57 8.77 22.91
CA PHE A 560 32.48 9.58 24.13
C PHE A 560 31.01 9.78 24.54
N ASP A 561 30.73 9.60 25.83
CA ASP A 561 29.43 9.92 26.43
C ASP A 561 29.24 11.45 26.59
N PRO A 562 28.03 11.92 26.97
CA PRO A 562 27.76 13.35 27.17
C PRO A 562 28.59 13.99 28.29
N SER A 563 29.14 13.18 29.21
CA SER A 563 30.09 13.60 30.25
C SER A 563 31.55 13.59 29.75
N ARG A 564 31.79 13.45 28.44
CA ARG A 564 33.10 13.39 27.77
C ARG A 564 33.98 12.20 28.17
N ARG A 565 33.41 11.13 28.74
CA ARG A 565 34.14 9.90 29.06
C ARG A 565 34.17 8.97 27.86
N VAL A 566 35.34 8.41 27.55
CA VAL A 566 35.51 7.32 26.59
C VAL A 566 34.72 6.11 27.08
N ARG A 567 33.84 5.58 26.22
CA ARG A 567 33.02 4.39 26.50
C ARG A 567 33.45 3.17 25.71
N ALA A 568 33.98 3.38 24.50
CA ALA A 568 34.50 2.33 23.66
C ALA A 568 35.56 2.87 22.70
N VAL A 569 36.52 2.01 22.33
CA VAL A 569 37.47 2.23 21.23
C VAL A 569 37.40 1.01 20.32
N HIS A 570 37.07 1.22 19.05
CA HIS A 570 36.93 0.15 18.06
C HIS A 570 37.86 0.40 16.87
N SER A 571 38.64 -0.60 16.46
CA SER A 571 39.43 -0.52 15.22
C SER A 571 38.63 -1.13 14.07
N VAL A 572 38.41 -0.36 13.00
CA VAL A 572 37.67 -0.78 11.82
C VAL A 572 38.64 -0.92 10.64
N ASN A 573 38.78 -2.15 10.14
CA ASN A 573 39.66 -2.45 9.02
C ASN A 573 38.96 -2.14 7.69
N ILE A 574 39.65 -1.38 6.85
CA ILE A 574 39.25 -1.06 5.47
C ILE A 574 39.93 -2.06 4.55
N THR A 575 39.16 -2.67 3.64
CA THR A 575 39.69 -3.55 2.59
C THR A 575 39.41 -2.97 1.20
N ASP A 576 40.31 -3.23 0.26
CA ASP A 576 40.25 -2.86 -1.17
C ASP A 576 38.90 -3.16 -1.85
N THR A 577 38.22 -4.23 -1.45
CA THR A 577 36.91 -4.66 -1.97
C THR A 577 35.71 -3.96 -1.32
N SER A 578 35.88 -3.28 -0.18
CA SER A 578 34.79 -2.70 0.62
C SER A 578 34.72 -1.17 0.49
N LYS A 579 33.68 -0.61 -0.12
CA LYS A 579 33.47 0.85 -0.20
C LYS A 579 32.72 1.47 1.00
N ALA A 580 32.22 0.63 1.88
CA ALA A 580 31.54 1.02 3.11
C ALA A 580 31.76 -0.03 4.21
N GLY A 581 31.54 0.35 5.46
CA GLY A 581 31.59 -0.55 6.62
C GLY A 581 30.72 -0.05 7.77
N SER A 582 30.66 -0.84 8.83
CA SER A 582 29.80 -0.57 9.99
C SER A 582 30.47 -1.05 11.29
N GLN A 583 30.31 -0.28 12.37
CA GLN A 583 30.76 -0.66 13.70
C GLN A 583 29.67 -0.37 14.73
N ASP A 584 29.22 -1.41 15.43
CA ASP A 584 28.24 -1.30 16.50
C ASP A 584 28.88 -0.74 17.79
N LEU A 585 28.15 0.11 18.50
CA LEU A 585 28.46 0.52 19.87
C LEU A 585 27.81 -0.49 20.84
N ASN A 586 28.51 -1.60 21.09
CA ASN A 586 28.07 -2.62 22.04
C ASN A 586 28.55 -2.29 23.46
N LEU A 587 27.68 -1.62 24.23
CA LEU A 587 27.89 -1.36 25.66
C LEU A 587 26.95 -2.24 26.51
N ASN A 588 27.39 -2.55 27.73
CA ASN A 588 26.56 -3.22 28.73
C ASN A 588 25.75 -2.17 29.51
N GLY A 589 24.42 -2.32 29.50
CA GLY A 589 23.49 -1.40 30.18
C GLY A 589 22.98 -0.26 29.29
N PRO A 590 22.14 0.64 29.84
CA PRO A 590 21.57 1.77 29.11
C PRO A 590 22.62 2.83 28.74
N LEU A 591 22.39 3.52 27.62
CA LEU A 591 23.20 4.66 27.20
C LEU A 591 22.80 5.92 27.99
N ALA A 592 23.80 6.72 28.40
CA ALA A 592 23.59 8.06 28.93
C ALA A 592 22.81 8.95 27.94
N SER A 593 21.82 9.68 28.43
CA SER A 593 21.02 10.56 27.58
C SER A 593 21.71 11.90 27.31
N GLY A 594 21.46 12.46 26.13
CA GLY A 594 22.11 13.69 25.65
C GLY A 594 23.05 13.47 24.46
N ILE A 595 23.95 14.43 24.24
CA ILE A 595 24.83 14.49 23.06
C ILE A 595 26.05 13.59 23.25
N TRP A 596 26.17 12.56 22.42
CA TRP A 596 27.37 11.74 22.31
C TRP A 596 28.27 12.24 21.17
N THR A 597 29.57 11.97 21.29
CA THR A 597 30.54 12.24 20.21
C THR A 597 31.26 10.96 19.82
N VAL A 598 31.38 10.71 18.52
CA VAL A 598 32.30 9.71 17.97
C VAL A 598 33.39 10.40 17.15
N VAL A 599 34.64 10.04 17.38
CA VAL A 599 35.80 10.61 16.69
C VAL A 599 36.55 9.50 15.96
N ALA A 600 36.86 9.74 14.69
CA ALA A 600 37.60 8.81 13.85
C ALA A 600 39.07 9.24 13.74
N PHE A 601 39.98 8.31 13.96
CA PHE A 601 41.43 8.51 13.90
C PHE A 601 42.10 7.56 12.90
N ASP A 602 43.08 8.09 12.18
CA ASP A 602 44.08 7.35 11.43
C ASP A 602 45.37 7.38 12.26
N GLU A 603 45.74 6.25 12.85
CA GLU A 603 46.72 6.16 13.94
C GLU A 603 46.37 7.10 15.13
N GLU A 604 47.06 8.23 15.28
CA GLU A 604 46.72 9.29 16.27
C GLU A 604 46.16 10.58 15.63
N ARG A 605 46.03 10.62 14.30
CA ARG A 605 45.55 11.79 13.55
C ARG A 605 44.03 11.81 13.49
N LYS A 606 43.40 12.82 14.11
CA LYS A 606 41.95 13.08 14.00
C LYS A 606 41.57 13.28 12.52
N LEU A 607 40.67 12.45 12.01
CA LEU A 607 40.12 12.56 10.65
C LEU A 607 38.85 13.40 10.63
N LEU A 608 37.94 13.08 11.55
CA LEU A 608 36.65 13.74 11.72
C LEU A 608 36.08 13.46 13.11
N SER A 609 35.13 14.27 13.54
CA SER A 609 34.25 14.02 14.68
C SER A 609 32.79 14.15 14.25
N SER A 610 31.91 13.32 14.79
CA SER A 610 30.46 13.45 14.60
C SER A 610 29.72 13.34 15.92
N GLU A 611 28.78 14.24 16.13
CA GLU A 611 27.87 14.20 17.29
C GLU A 611 26.59 13.43 16.91
N PHE A 612 25.94 12.83 17.92
CA PHE A 612 24.60 12.23 17.79
C PHE A 612 23.84 12.34 19.12
N LEU A 613 22.51 12.37 19.06
CA LEU A 613 21.64 12.58 20.23
C LEU A 613 21.01 11.26 20.69
N ILE A 614 21.21 10.91 21.96
CA ILE A 614 20.32 10.00 22.70
C ILE A 614 19.21 10.85 23.32
N VAL A 615 17.97 10.66 22.88
CA VAL A 615 16.81 11.45 23.30
C VAL A 615 16.47 11.12 24.77
N PRO A 616 16.50 12.10 25.70
CA PRO A 616 16.09 11.87 27.08
C PRO A 616 14.58 11.65 27.17
N LEU A 617 14.18 10.71 28.03
CA LEU A 617 12.79 10.41 28.37
C LEU A 617 12.54 10.63 29.88
N PRO A 618 11.28 10.85 30.32
CA PRO A 618 10.99 11.07 31.74
C PRO A 618 11.34 9.89 32.67
N ASP A 619 11.19 8.66 32.16
CA ASP A 619 11.39 7.41 32.92
C ASP A 619 12.79 6.79 32.71
N ASP A 620 13.75 7.60 32.23
CA ASP A 620 15.11 7.17 31.94
C ASP A 620 15.90 6.77 33.20
N HIS A 621 16.74 5.74 33.09
CA HIS A 621 17.57 5.29 34.22
C HIS A 621 18.67 6.32 34.52
N GLN A 622 18.87 6.63 35.81
CA GLN A 622 19.89 7.59 36.26
C GLN A 622 21.25 6.92 36.58
N ASP A 623 21.27 5.62 36.90
CA ASP A 623 22.50 4.87 37.18
C ASP A 623 23.18 4.38 35.89
N TYR A 624 24.16 5.15 35.42
CA TYR A 624 25.05 4.75 34.32
C TYR A 624 26.36 4.19 34.86
N PRO A 625 27.00 3.18 34.20
CA PRO A 625 28.27 2.64 34.66
C PRO A 625 29.33 3.74 34.72
N SER A 626 29.85 4.00 35.91
CA SER A 626 30.70 5.15 36.24
C SER A 626 32.20 4.93 36.01
N GLY A 627 32.61 3.70 35.73
CA GLY A 627 34.00 3.32 35.51
C GLY A 627 34.66 4.04 34.33
N GLU A 628 35.85 4.56 34.57
CA GLU A 628 36.69 5.26 33.58
C GLU A 628 37.37 4.23 32.64
N HIS A 629 37.32 4.44 31.32
CA HIS A 629 37.95 3.52 30.37
C HIS A 629 39.48 3.65 30.44
N PRO A 630 40.27 2.56 30.35
CA PRO A 630 41.73 2.60 30.52
C PRO A 630 42.48 3.57 29.60
N SER A 631 41.88 3.94 28.47
CA SER A 631 42.42 4.89 27.49
C SER A 631 41.84 6.30 27.58
N GLN A 632 41.13 6.68 28.66
CA GLN A 632 40.52 8.01 28.84
C GLN A 632 41.54 9.14 28.57
N LYS A 633 42.62 9.16 29.35
CA LYS A 633 43.72 10.14 29.25
C LYS A 633 44.39 10.21 27.87
N LYS A 634 44.38 9.12 27.09
CA LYS A 634 44.93 9.13 25.72
C LYS A 634 44.09 9.98 24.77
N TRP A 635 42.77 9.90 24.90
CA TRP A 635 41.84 10.41 23.88
C TRP A 635 41.13 11.69 24.26
N GLU A 636 40.94 11.99 25.55
CA GLU A 636 40.24 13.21 26.01
C GLU A 636 40.87 14.50 25.48
N ARG A 637 42.21 14.52 25.33
CA ARG A 637 42.97 15.65 24.74
C ARG A 637 42.58 16.02 23.29
N HIS A 638 41.83 15.16 22.59
CA HIS A 638 41.40 15.37 21.19
C HIS A 638 39.97 15.90 21.06
N LEU A 639 39.24 16.03 22.18
CA LEU A 639 38.01 16.81 22.23
C LEU A 639 38.39 18.30 22.31
N GLU A 640 37.83 19.11 21.43
CA GLU A 640 38.16 20.54 21.39
C GLU A 640 37.66 21.26 22.66
N THR A 641 38.51 22.12 23.20
CA THR A 641 38.18 23.03 24.32
C THR A 641 37.27 24.19 23.91
N ASN A 642 36.83 24.24 22.65
CA ASN A 642 35.91 25.25 22.09
C ASN A 642 34.50 25.22 22.68
N GLY A 643 34.16 24.23 23.51
CA GLY A 643 32.91 24.19 24.27
C GLY A 643 33.18 24.38 25.77
N ASP A 644 32.53 25.38 26.36
CA ASP A 644 32.62 25.69 27.80
C ASP A 644 32.26 24.44 28.64
N PRO A 645 33.16 23.97 29.54
CA PRO A 645 32.86 22.89 30.48
C PRO A 645 31.62 23.18 31.34
N VAL A 646 31.36 24.45 31.66
CA VAL A 646 30.18 24.89 32.40
C VAL A 646 28.91 24.69 31.57
N GLN A 647 28.95 24.90 30.25
CA GLN A 647 27.80 24.65 29.37
C GLN A 647 27.42 23.16 29.33
N HIS A 648 28.39 22.26 29.30
CA HIS A 648 28.14 20.82 29.31
C HIS A 648 27.54 20.36 30.64
N LYS A 649 28.06 20.88 31.76
CA LYS A 649 27.50 20.61 33.09
C LYS A 649 26.07 21.14 33.23
N ARG A 650 25.81 22.38 32.80
CA ARG A 650 24.46 22.97 32.76
C ARG A 650 23.49 22.17 31.89
N LEU A 651 23.95 21.62 30.77
CA LEU A 651 23.12 20.77 29.91
C LEU A 651 22.75 19.45 30.61
N ALA A 652 23.67 18.83 31.37
CA ALA A 652 23.38 17.64 32.18
C ALA A 652 22.37 17.96 33.31
N GLU A 653 22.61 19.03 34.07
CA GLU A 653 21.67 19.54 35.10
C GLU A 653 20.27 19.85 34.52
N LEU A 654 20.20 20.27 33.24
CA LEU A 654 18.93 20.52 32.55
C LEU A 654 18.20 19.23 32.13
N ILE A 655 18.91 18.11 31.87
CA ILE A 655 18.26 16.81 31.63
C ILE A 655 17.51 16.36 32.88
N GLU A 656 18.18 16.42 34.04
CA GLU A 656 17.63 15.99 35.33
C GLU A 656 16.47 16.88 35.80
N SER A 657 16.58 18.20 35.60
CA SER A 657 15.55 19.15 36.05
C SER A 657 14.41 19.37 35.05
N ASN A 658 14.66 19.32 33.75
CA ASN A 658 13.65 19.52 32.70
C ASN A 658 14.09 18.95 31.34
N ALA A 659 14.04 17.62 31.21
CA ALA A 659 14.34 16.89 29.97
C ALA A 659 13.62 17.43 28.71
N GLN A 660 12.39 17.98 28.86
CA GLN A 660 11.67 18.59 27.73
C GLN A 660 12.33 19.89 27.27
N ALA A 661 12.72 20.77 28.19
CA ALA A 661 13.41 22.02 27.86
C ALA A 661 14.81 21.76 27.27
N TYR A 662 15.51 20.74 27.78
CA TYR A 662 16.75 20.25 27.15
C TYR A 662 16.50 19.83 25.70
N LEU A 663 15.48 18.99 25.45
CA LEU A 663 15.19 18.50 24.11
C LEU A 663 14.78 19.64 23.17
N ASP A 664 13.90 20.55 23.60
CA ASP A 664 13.45 21.71 22.81
C ASP A 664 14.58 22.70 22.45
N HIS A 665 15.68 22.68 23.21
CA HIS A 665 16.92 23.39 22.91
C HIS A 665 17.76 22.62 21.89
N VAL A 666 18.21 21.41 22.24
CA VAL A 666 19.18 20.62 21.47
C VAL A 666 18.62 20.13 20.13
N THR A 667 17.32 19.88 20.01
CA THR A 667 16.72 19.38 18.76
C THR A 667 17.00 20.32 17.57
N ARG A 668 17.14 21.63 17.80
CA ARG A 668 17.40 22.63 16.76
C ARG A 668 18.79 22.52 16.13
N ASP A 669 19.75 21.94 16.86
CA ASP A 669 21.11 21.71 16.36
C ASP A 669 21.19 20.45 15.48
N PHE A 670 20.34 19.44 15.76
CA PHE A 670 20.35 18.14 15.10
C PHE A 670 19.30 17.99 14.00
N TYR A 671 18.34 18.91 13.91
CA TYR A 671 17.22 18.82 12.96
C TYR A 671 16.77 20.20 12.47
N SER A 672 16.52 20.31 11.17
CA SER A 672 15.90 21.47 10.53
C SER A 672 14.40 21.24 10.31
N VAL A 673 13.61 22.30 10.45
CA VAL A 673 12.23 22.39 9.93
C VAL A 673 12.33 23.05 8.55
N GLU A 674 12.09 22.28 7.50
CA GLU A 674 12.27 22.72 6.11
C GLU A 674 11.03 23.48 5.58
N ASP A 675 9.84 23.05 5.96
CA ASP A 675 8.55 23.66 5.57
C ASP A 675 7.45 23.29 6.58
N VAL A 676 6.38 24.10 6.66
CA VAL A 676 5.20 23.84 7.50
C VAL A 676 3.92 24.22 6.76
N CYS A 677 3.07 23.24 6.50
CA CYS A 677 1.77 23.42 5.83
C CYS A 677 0.60 23.06 6.75
N TYR A 678 -0.63 23.41 6.34
CA TYR A 678 -1.86 23.05 7.04
C TYR A 678 -2.47 21.76 6.46
N ILE A 679 -2.78 20.79 7.32
CA ILE A 679 -3.48 19.55 6.94
C ILE A 679 -5.00 19.74 6.98
N GLY A 680 -5.64 19.18 5.96
CA GLY A 680 -7.09 19.13 5.78
C GLY A 680 -7.44 19.56 4.36
N THR A 681 -8.73 19.57 4.04
CA THR A 681 -9.17 20.53 3.03
C THR A 681 -8.91 21.92 3.60
N ILE A 682 -7.95 22.64 3.01
CA ILE A 682 -8.06 24.09 2.88
C ILE A 682 -9.45 24.32 2.29
N SER A 683 -10.43 24.69 3.14
CA SER A 683 -11.85 24.78 2.77
C SER A 683 -11.91 25.70 1.54
N PRO A 684 -12.38 25.22 0.37
CA PRO A 684 -11.77 25.24 -1.00
C PRO A 684 -10.89 26.42 -1.50
N CYS A 685 -10.36 27.27 -0.64
CA CYS A 685 -9.97 28.67 -0.85
C CYS A 685 -8.53 28.87 -1.34
N GLN A 686 -7.87 27.83 -1.88
CA GLN A 686 -6.54 27.95 -2.51
C GLN A 686 -6.43 27.36 -3.92
N ARG A 687 -7.53 26.94 -4.55
CA ARG A 687 -7.54 26.75 -6.02
C ARG A 687 -7.87 28.07 -6.72
N SER A 688 -6.79 28.76 -7.09
CA SER A 688 -6.70 29.97 -7.91
C SER A 688 -7.91 30.30 -8.80
N SER A 689 -8.83 31.09 -8.25
CA SER A 689 -9.67 32.07 -8.96
C SER A 689 -10.03 33.19 -7.98
N PRO A 690 -10.23 34.45 -8.42
CA PRO A 690 -10.54 35.54 -7.51
C PRO A 690 -11.88 35.27 -6.81
N GLY A 691 -11.89 35.31 -5.48
CA GLY A 691 -13.12 35.35 -4.70
C GLY A 691 -13.79 33.99 -4.44
N LEU A 692 -13.18 33.15 -3.62
CA LEU A 692 -13.79 31.92 -3.12
C LEU A 692 -14.30 32.10 -1.68
N ALA A 693 -15.50 31.60 -1.39
CA ALA A 693 -16.16 31.74 -0.08
C ALA A 693 -15.86 30.55 0.84
N CYS A 694 -15.20 30.77 1.98
CA CYS A 694 -14.85 29.73 2.94
C CYS A 694 -15.92 29.62 4.04
N SER A 695 -16.36 28.41 4.42
CA SER A 695 -17.25 28.25 5.58
C SER A 695 -16.55 28.65 6.89
N ARG A 696 -17.21 29.47 7.70
CA ARG A 696 -16.76 30.01 8.99
C ARG A 696 -17.95 30.25 9.91
N THR A 697 -17.71 30.44 11.20
CA THR A 697 -18.75 30.80 12.17
C THR A 697 -18.69 32.30 12.45
N ASN A 698 -19.84 32.98 12.42
CA ASN A 698 -19.97 34.32 12.97
C ASN A 698 -19.90 34.22 14.50
N ILE A 699 -18.78 34.67 15.09
CA ILE A 699 -18.47 34.51 16.52
C ILE A 699 -19.54 35.16 17.42
N ALA A 700 -20.18 36.25 16.96
CA ALA A 700 -21.18 36.98 17.75
C ALA A 700 -22.57 36.31 17.77
N THR A 701 -22.91 35.51 16.75
CA THR A 701 -24.25 34.90 16.61
C THR A 701 -24.24 33.37 16.63
N GLY A 702 -23.07 32.74 16.60
CA GLY A 702 -22.90 31.29 16.43
C GLY A 702 -23.31 30.77 15.03
N GLU A 703 -23.68 31.66 14.11
CA GLU A 703 -24.26 31.29 12.82
C GLU A 703 -23.17 30.95 11.80
N GLU A 704 -23.32 29.84 11.07
CA GLU A 704 -22.41 29.52 9.97
C GLU A 704 -22.63 30.44 8.76
N VAL A 705 -21.51 30.85 8.14
CA VAL A 705 -21.44 31.81 7.05
C VAL A 705 -20.40 31.37 6.02
N ALA A 706 -20.58 31.75 4.77
CA ALA A 706 -19.54 31.65 3.75
C ALA A 706 -18.85 33.02 3.61
N ILE A 707 -17.52 33.08 3.70
CA ILE A 707 -16.73 34.32 3.67
C ILE A 707 -15.83 34.34 2.45
N LYS A 708 -16.15 35.22 1.49
CA LYS A 708 -15.39 35.46 0.26
C LYS A 708 -14.33 36.54 0.52
N LEU A 709 -13.08 36.26 0.15
CA LEU A 709 -11.93 37.13 0.39
C LEU A 709 -11.25 37.54 -0.93
N GLU A 710 -10.78 38.78 -0.98
CA GLU A 710 -9.98 39.35 -2.08
C GLU A 710 -8.88 40.22 -1.49
N CYS A 711 -7.61 39.98 -1.82
CA CYS A 711 -6.53 40.84 -1.32
C CYS A 711 -6.61 42.25 -1.92
N ILE A 712 -6.53 43.28 -1.08
CA ILE A 712 -6.62 44.70 -1.48
C ILE A 712 -5.53 45.07 -2.51
N LYS A 713 -4.37 44.40 -2.44
CA LYS A 713 -3.21 44.59 -3.34
C LYS A 713 -3.41 43.97 -4.75
N THR A 714 -4.57 43.38 -5.05
CA THR A 714 -4.87 42.86 -6.40
C THR A 714 -4.94 44.00 -7.43
N LYS A 715 -4.49 43.74 -8.67
CA LYS A 715 -4.44 44.77 -9.73
C LYS A 715 -5.82 45.32 -10.11
N HIS A 716 -6.88 44.53 -9.93
CA HIS A 716 -8.25 44.88 -10.27
C HIS A 716 -9.20 44.35 -9.17
N PRO A 717 -9.41 45.10 -8.07
CA PRO A 717 -10.31 44.69 -7.00
C PRO A 717 -11.76 44.78 -7.47
N GLN A 718 -12.51 43.69 -7.30
CA GLN A 718 -13.86 43.49 -7.81
C GLN A 718 -14.86 43.07 -6.72
N LEU A 719 -14.42 42.65 -5.53
CA LEU A 719 -15.32 42.09 -4.51
C LEU A 719 -16.38 43.10 -4.02
N HIS A 720 -16.02 44.38 -3.90
CA HIS A 720 -16.96 45.46 -3.59
C HIS A 720 -17.96 45.76 -4.72
N ILE A 721 -17.62 45.40 -5.96
CA ILE A 721 -18.52 45.51 -7.12
C ILE A 721 -19.47 44.30 -7.12
N GLU A 722 -18.94 43.11 -6.86
CA GLU A 722 -19.73 41.88 -6.70
C GLU A 722 -20.77 41.99 -5.58
N SER A 723 -20.41 42.54 -4.42
CA SER A 723 -21.34 42.73 -3.30
C SER A 723 -22.48 43.70 -3.65
N ARG A 724 -22.27 44.66 -4.56
CA ARG A 724 -23.35 45.52 -5.09
C ARG A 724 -24.30 44.74 -6.00
N PHE A 725 -23.80 43.83 -6.85
CA PHE A 725 -24.68 42.95 -7.64
C PHE A 725 -25.56 42.09 -6.72
N TYR A 726 -24.99 41.42 -5.70
CA TYR A 726 -25.80 40.67 -4.73
C TYR A 726 -26.85 41.54 -4.04
N LYS A 727 -26.51 42.77 -3.63
CA LYS A 727 -27.47 43.72 -3.02
C LYS A 727 -28.62 44.09 -3.97
N MET A 728 -28.34 44.26 -5.26
CA MET A 728 -29.38 44.53 -6.28
C MET A 728 -30.24 43.31 -6.64
N LEU A 729 -29.73 42.10 -6.40
CA LEU A 729 -30.43 40.83 -6.65
C LEU A 729 -31.18 40.28 -5.43
N GLN A 730 -30.99 40.86 -4.23
CA GLN A 730 -31.68 40.45 -2.99
C GLN A 730 -33.21 40.36 -3.14
N GLY A 731 -33.81 39.46 -2.37
CA GLY A 731 -35.22 39.07 -2.48
C GLY A 731 -35.51 38.08 -3.62
N GLY A 732 -34.51 37.73 -4.44
CA GLY A 732 -34.63 36.72 -5.49
C GLY A 732 -34.61 35.29 -4.97
N VAL A 733 -35.45 34.43 -5.55
CA VAL A 733 -35.45 32.99 -5.24
C VAL A 733 -34.12 32.37 -5.69
N GLY A 734 -33.36 31.80 -4.75
CA GLY A 734 -32.05 31.20 -5.02
C GLY A 734 -30.90 32.21 -5.21
N ILE A 735 -31.01 33.40 -4.61
CA ILE A 735 -29.90 34.34 -4.43
C ILE A 735 -29.50 34.30 -2.94
N PRO A 736 -28.24 34.06 -2.57
CA PRO A 736 -27.83 34.03 -1.17
C PRO A 736 -27.87 35.43 -0.53
N ALA A 737 -28.20 35.52 0.76
CA ALA A 737 -28.12 36.76 1.51
C ALA A 737 -26.66 37.20 1.73
N VAL A 738 -26.29 38.44 1.35
CA VAL A 738 -25.03 39.05 1.79
C VAL A 738 -25.26 39.71 3.14
N LYS A 739 -24.56 39.22 4.15
CA LYS A 739 -24.67 39.64 5.56
C LYS A 739 -23.79 40.85 5.86
N TRP A 740 -22.57 40.87 5.32
CA TRP A 740 -21.64 41.99 5.48
C TRP A 740 -20.67 42.06 4.30
N CYS A 741 -20.16 43.26 4.02
CA CYS A 741 -19.03 43.45 3.10
C CYS A 741 -18.27 44.72 3.49
N GLY A 742 -16.95 44.62 3.56
CA GLY A 742 -16.04 45.67 4.00
C GLY A 742 -14.58 45.30 3.70
N SER A 743 -13.63 45.99 4.32
CA SER A 743 -12.20 45.68 4.23
C SER A 743 -11.67 45.43 5.64
N GLU A 744 -10.88 44.37 5.79
CA GLU A 744 -10.33 43.88 7.07
C GLU A 744 -8.88 43.46 6.83
N GLY A 745 -7.93 44.12 7.50
CA GLY A 745 -6.50 43.95 7.23
C GLY A 745 -6.14 44.12 5.75
N ASP A 746 -5.44 43.14 5.18
CA ASP A 746 -4.99 43.10 3.78
C ASP A 746 -6.08 42.66 2.77
N TYR A 747 -7.34 42.49 3.19
CA TYR A 747 -8.41 41.89 2.39
C TYR A 747 -9.68 42.72 2.33
N ASN A 748 -10.28 42.79 1.14
CA ASN A 748 -11.72 42.99 0.99
C ASN A 748 -12.42 41.68 1.38
N VAL A 749 -13.53 41.80 2.10
CA VAL A 749 -14.26 40.68 2.69
C VAL A 749 -15.75 40.79 2.34
N MET A 750 -16.38 39.68 1.99
CA MET A 750 -17.83 39.58 1.81
C MET A 750 -18.36 38.32 2.52
N VAL A 751 -19.18 38.52 3.53
CA VAL A 751 -19.83 37.47 4.33
C VAL A 751 -21.24 37.24 3.81
N MET A 752 -21.61 35.98 3.55
CA MET A 752 -22.90 35.59 2.98
C MET A 752 -23.49 34.32 3.63
N GLU A 753 -24.75 34.05 3.33
CA GLU A 753 -25.46 32.80 3.65
C GLU A 753 -24.63 31.57 3.23
N LEU A 754 -24.43 30.63 4.17
CA LEU A 754 -23.82 29.35 3.85
C LEU A 754 -24.82 28.48 3.07
N LEU A 755 -24.35 27.89 1.98
CA LEU A 755 -25.13 27.01 1.11
C LEU A 755 -24.57 25.57 1.18
N GLY A 756 -25.32 24.64 0.59
CA GLY A 756 -24.91 23.26 0.39
C GLY A 756 -23.93 23.08 -0.78
N PRO A 757 -23.65 21.83 -1.18
CA PRO A 757 -22.67 21.52 -2.22
C PRO A 757 -23.05 22.08 -3.60
N SER A 758 -22.06 22.29 -4.46
CA SER A 758 -22.28 22.69 -5.86
C SER A 758 -22.84 21.56 -6.70
N LEU A 759 -23.39 21.88 -7.87
CA LEU A 759 -23.84 20.87 -8.83
C LEU A 759 -22.65 20.07 -9.41
N GLU A 760 -21.42 20.60 -9.46
CA GLU A 760 -20.24 19.81 -9.81
C GLU A 760 -19.90 18.80 -8.70
N ASP A 761 -19.96 19.21 -7.42
CA ASP A 761 -19.70 18.31 -6.28
C ASP A 761 -20.74 17.17 -6.27
N LEU A 762 -22.02 17.50 -6.43
CA LEU A 762 -23.11 16.54 -6.50
C LEU A 762 -23.04 15.64 -7.73
N PHE A 763 -22.55 16.16 -8.86
CA PHE A 763 -22.32 15.35 -10.06
C PHE A 763 -21.19 14.35 -9.85
N ASN A 764 -20.08 14.76 -9.23
CA ASN A 764 -19.00 13.84 -8.87
C ASN A 764 -19.43 12.83 -7.80
N PHE A 765 -20.25 13.23 -6.82
CA PHE A 765 -20.87 12.34 -5.84
C PHE A 765 -21.77 11.27 -6.48
N CYS A 766 -22.50 11.63 -7.53
CA CYS A 766 -23.29 10.70 -8.36
C CYS A 766 -22.46 10.01 -9.45
N SER A 767 -21.15 9.79 -9.22
CA SER A 767 -20.23 9.12 -10.15
C SER A 767 -20.22 9.72 -11.57
N ARG A 768 -20.42 11.04 -11.68
CA ARG A 768 -20.48 11.82 -12.93
C ARG A 768 -21.59 11.38 -13.89
N ARG A 769 -22.71 10.93 -13.35
CA ARG A 769 -23.90 10.54 -14.09
C ARG A 769 -25.15 10.99 -13.33
N PHE A 770 -25.91 11.92 -13.92
CA PHE A 770 -27.27 12.21 -13.46
C PHE A 770 -28.30 11.44 -14.29
N SER A 771 -29.43 11.09 -13.67
CA SER A 771 -30.61 10.60 -14.36
C SER A 771 -31.28 11.74 -15.14
N LEU A 772 -32.02 11.38 -16.20
CA LEU A 772 -32.80 12.36 -16.97
C LEU A 772 -33.78 13.13 -16.06
N LYS A 773 -34.39 12.47 -15.06
CA LYS A 773 -35.26 13.11 -14.06
C LYS A 773 -34.52 14.25 -13.34
N THR A 774 -33.34 13.98 -12.80
CA THR A 774 -32.50 14.96 -12.10
C THR A 774 -32.08 16.11 -13.02
N VAL A 775 -31.66 15.83 -14.26
CA VAL A 775 -31.28 16.88 -15.22
C VAL A 775 -32.46 17.79 -15.57
N LEU A 776 -33.67 17.25 -15.72
CA LEU A 776 -34.87 18.04 -16.03
C LEU A 776 -35.38 18.86 -14.83
N LEU A 777 -35.33 18.31 -13.61
CA LEU A 777 -35.62 19.07 -12.37
C LEU A 777 -34.66 20.24 -12.18
N LEU A 778 -33.38 20.03 -12.49
CA LEU A 778 -32.37 21.10 -12.48
C LEU A 778 -32.62 22.13 -13.58
N ALA A 779 -32.86 21.69 -14.82
CA ALA A 779 -33.08 22.58 -15.96
C ALA A 779 -34.18 23.63 -15.70
N ASP A 780 -35.30 23.22 -15.10
CA ASP A 780 -36.39 24.14 -14.76
C ASP A 780 -35.95 25.25 -13.79
N GLN A 781 -35.24 24.89 -12.72
CA GLN A 781 -34.75 25.86 -11.73
C GLN A 781 -33.63 26.74 -12.31
N LEU A 782 -32.70 26.17 -13.08
CA LEU A 782 -31.56 26.87 -13.66
C LEU A 782 -32.00 27.96 -14.64
N VAL A 783 -32.97 27.67 -15.52
CA VAL A 783 -33.56 28.69 -16.40
C VAL A 783 -34.22 29.80 -15.59
N CYS A 784 -34.93 29.48 -14.49
CA CYS A 784 -35.52 30.50 -13.61
C CYS A 784 -34.48 31.43 -12.95
N ARG A 785 -33.28 30.91 -12.58
CA ARG A 785 -32.21 31.75 -12.00
C ARG A 785 -31.65 32.73 -13.03
N ILE A 786 -31.41 32.25 -14.26
CA ILE A 786 -30.92 33.09 -15.37
C ILE A 786 -31.98 34.13 -15.76
N GLU A 787 -33.25 33.73 -15.88
CA GLU A 787 -34.38 34.65 -16.11
C GLU A 787 -34.46 35.76 -15.06
N TYR A 788 -34.29 35.42 -13.78
CA TYR A 788 -34.29 36.41 -12.69
C TYR A 788 -33.14 37.43 -12.82
N ILE A 789 -31.90 36.98 -13.07
CA ILE A 789 -30.74 37.87 -13.27
C ILE A 789 -30.99 38.79 -14.49
N HIS A 790 -31.51 38.24 -15.58
CA HIS A 790 -31.83 39.00 -16.80
C HIS A 790 -32.97 40.01 -16.59
N SER A 791 -33.93 39.71 -15.71
CA SER A 791 -35.01 40.64 -15.32
C SER A 791 -34.45 41.87 -14.59
N LYS A 792 -33.37 41.69 -13.81
CA LYS A 792 -32.65 42.72 -13.05
C LYS A 792 -31.60 43.48 -13.89
N ASN A 793 -31.64 43.33 -15.22
CA ASN A 793 -30.82 44.05 -16.20
C ASN A 793 -29.36 43.59 -16.31
N PHE A 794 -29.04 42.42 -15.75
CA PHE A 794 -27.69 41.85 -15.74
C PHE A 794 -27.60 40.55 -16.55
N ILE A 795 -26.38 40.18 -16.94
CA ILE A 795 -25.99 38.87 -17.46
C ILE A 795 -24.86 38.31 -16.57
N HIS A 796 -24.81 36.99 -16.39
CA HIS A 796 -23.91 36.30 -15.45
C HIS A 796 -22.51 36.11 -16.03
N ARG A 797 -22.41 35.69 -17.30
CA ARG A 797 -21.16 35.57 -18.08
C ARG A 797 -20.21 34.44 -17.67
N ASP A 798 -20.55 33.66 -16.65
CA ASP A 798 -19.84 32.45 -16.23
C ASP A 798 -20.79 31.37 -15.69
N ILE A 799 -21.70 30.92 -16.56
CA ILE A 799 -22.62 29.81 -16.27
C ILE A 799 -21.85 28.48 -16.31
N LYS A 800 -21.65 27.87 -15.13
CA LYS A 800 -20.93 26.61 -14.93
C LYS A 800 -21.51 25.83 -13.73
N PRO A 801 -21.37 24.49 -13.66
CA PRO A 801 -21.91 23.68 -12.56
C PRO A 801 -21.44 24.12 -11.16
N ASP A 802 -20.21 24.60 -11.04
CA ASP A 802 -19.61 25.07 -9.79
C ASP A 802 -20.32 26.32 -9.21
N ASN A 803 -20.93 27.15 -10.08
CA ASN A 803 -21.63 28.39 -9.70
C ASN A 803 -23.12 28.17 -9.33
N PHE A 804 -23.57 26.92 -9.30
CA PHE A 804 -24.90 26.55 -8.83
C PHE A 804 -24.80 25.63 -7.62
N LEU A 805 -25.39 26.01 -6.49
CA LEU A 805 -25.32 25.29 -5.21
C LEU A 805 -26.72 24.90 -4.75
N MET A 806 -26.85 23.81 -4.00
CA MET A 806 -28.13 23.49 -3.33
C MET A 806 -28.24 24.28 -2.02
N GLY A 807 -29.46 24.59 -1.58
CA GLY A 807 -29.70 25.15 -0.25
C GLY A 807 -29.39 24.17 0.90
N LEU A 808 -29.46 24.64 2.14
CA LEU A 808 -29.33 23.82 3.35
C LEU A 808 -30.69 23.49 3.99
N GLY A 809 -30.74 22.37 4.73
CA GLY A 809 -31.91 21.96 5.51
C GLY A 809 -33.21 21.92 4.70
N LYS A 810 -34.24 22.65 5.15
CA LYS A 810 -35.55 22.75 4.48
C LYS A 810 -35.50 23.39 3.07
N ARG A 811 -34.38 24.03 2.69
CA ARG A 811 -34.14 24.58 1.34
C ARG A 811 -33.27 23.63 0.47
N GLY A 812 -33.01 22.39 0.91
CA GLY A 812 -32.15 21.44 0.23
C GLY A 812 -32.58 20.99 -1.17
N ASN A 813 -33.81 21.31 -1.59
CA ASN A 813 -34.33 21.13 -2.94
C ASN A 813 -34.17 22.36 -3.84
N LEU A 814 -33.78 23.52 -3.29
CA LEU A 814 -33.67 24.78 -3.99
C LEU A 814 -32.26 24.99 -4.54
N VAL A 815 -32.14 25.20 -5.85
CA VAL A 815 -30.89 25.62 -6.49
C VAL A 815 -30.66 27.11 -6.22
N TYR A 816 -29.43 27.49 -5.92
CA TYR A 816 -28.94 28.86 -5.81
C TYR A 816 -27.92 29.15 -6.90
N ILE A 817 -27.75 30.42 -7.28
CA ILE A 817 -26.71 30.89 -8.19
C ILE A 817 -25.76 31.86 -7.47
N ILE A 818 -24.45 31.71 -7.71
CA ILE A 818 -23.38 32.48 -7.05
C ILE A 818 -22.33 32.96 -8.07
N ASP A 819 -21.42 33.81 -7.58
CA ASP A 819 -20.22 34.31 -8.27
C ASP A 819 -20.51 35.34 -9.38
N PHE A 820 -21.01 36.51 -8.97
CA PHE A 820 -21.29 37.64 -9.86
C PHE A 820 -20.06 38.48 -10.23
N GLY A 821 -18.83 38.00 -9.98
CA GLY A 821 -17.60 38.77 -10.24
C GLY A 821 -17.39 39.14 -11.71
N LEU A 822 -17.92 38.33 -12.63
CA LEU A 822 -17.87 38.60 -14.09
C LEU A 822 -19.16 39.20 -14.67
N ALA A 823 -20.18 39.40 -13.81
CA ALA A 823 -21.50 39.87 -14.21
C ALA A 823 -21.46 41.29 -14.77
N LYS A 824 -22.39 41.60 -15.68
CA LYS A 824 -22.41 42.88 -16.40
C LYS A 824 -23.84 43.33 -16.70
N LYS A 825 -24.05 44.65 -16.71
CA LYS A 825 -25.31 45.27 -17.14
C LYS A 825 -25.45 45.16 -18.67
N TYR A 826 -26.53 44.55 -19.15
CA TYR A 826 -26.79 44.36 -20.60
C TYR A 826 -27.81 45.34 -21.18
N ARG A 827 -28.58 46.03 -20.33
CA ARG A 827 -29.49 47.10 -20.74
C ARG A 827 -29.58 48.17 -19.66
N ASP A 828 -29.94 49.40 -20.02
CA ASP A 828 -30.17 50.41 -19.00
C ASP A 828 -31.40 50.10 -18.13
N ALA A 829 -31.34 50.49 -16.85
CA ALA A 829 -32.38 50.19 -15.86
C ALA A 829 -33.56 51.16 -15.90
N ARG A 830 -33.39 52.37 -16.48
CA ARG A 830 -34.46 53.36 -16.66
C ARG A 830 -35.06 53.28 -18.06
N THR A 831 -34.23 53.25 -19.10
CA THR A 831 -34.72 53.29 -20.49
C THR A 831 -34.98 51.91 -21.10
N ASN A 832 -34.54 50.82 -20.44
CA ASN A 832 -34.50 49.46 -21.00
C ASN A 832 -33.68 49.30 -22.30
N ALA A 833 -32.98 50.34 -22.76
CA ALA A 833 -32.16 50.30 -23.97
C ALA A 833 -31.04 49.27 -23.83
N HIS A 834 -30.92 48.36 -24.80
CA HIS A 834 -29.90 47.31 -24.81
C HIS A 834 -28.50 47.92 -25.01
N ILE A 835 -27.46 47.23 -24.53
CA ILE A 835 -26.08 47.59 -24.91
C ILE A 835 -25.90 47.38 -26.42
N PRO A 836 -25.12 48.21 -27.12
CA PRO A 836 -24.88 48.02 -28.55
C PRO A 836 -24.05 46.75 -28.79
N TYR A 837 -24.28 46.11 -29.94
CA TYR A 837 -23.46 45.01 -30.44
C TYR A 837 -21.99 45.44 -30.59
N ARG A 838 -21.05 44.60 -30.15
CA ARG A 838 -19.60 44.88 -30.18
C ARG A 838 -18.82 43.59 -30.39
N GLU A 839 -17.75 43.66 -31.17
CA GLU A 839 -16.82 42.57 -31.43
C GLU A 839 -15.46 42.84 -30.77
N ASN A 840 -14.45 42.03 -31.09
CA ASN A 840 -13.08 42.13 -30.56
C ASN A 840 -12.99 42.11 -29.02
N LYS A 841 -13.85 41.31 -28.38
CA LYS A 841 -13.82 41.04 -26.94
C LYS A 841 -12.93 39.84 -26.61
N ASN A 842 -12.18 39.97 -25.51
CA ASN A 842 -11.47 38.84 -24.95
C ASN A 842 -12.46 37.83 -24.34
N LEU A 843 -12.21 36.54 -24.56
CA LEU A 843 -12.98 35.45 -23.94
C LEU A 843 -13.09 35.67 -22.43
N THR A 844 -14.32 35.81 -21.94
CA THR A 844 -14.63 36.02 -20.53
C THR A 844 -15.47 34.84 -20.03
N GLY A 845 -15.18 34.36 -18.82
CA GLY A 845 -15.80 33.17 -18.24
C GLY A 845 -15.13 31.86 -18.66
N THR A 846 -15.75 30.75 -18.29
CA THR A 846 -15.20 29.40 -18.43
C THR A 846 -15.34 28.88 -19.87
N ALA A 847 -14.24 28.89 -20.64
CA ALA A 847 -14.19 28.50 -22.05
C ALA A 847 -14.90 27.17 -22.41
N ARG A 848 -14.93 26.20 -21.47
CA ARG A 848 -15.67 24.94 -21.64
C ARG A 848 -17.16 25.17 -21.90
N TYR A 849 -17.80 26.03 -21.12
CA TYR A 849 -19.24 26.28 -21.16
C TYR A 849 -19.63 27.56 -21.91
N ALA A 850 -18.70 28.49 -22.15
CA ALA A 850 -18.97 29.73 -22.89
C ALA A 850 -19.62 29.51 -24.28
N SER A 851 -20.49 30.43 -24.71
CA SER A 851 -21.14 30.42 -26.03
C SER A 851 -20.15 30.45 -27.20
N ILE A 852 -20.57 30.00 -28.39
CA ILE A 852 -19.76 30.18 -29.62
C ILE A 852 -19.47 31.67 -29.87
N HIS A 853 -20.46 32.53 -29.70
CA HIS A 853 -20.31 33.99 -29.81
C HIS A 853 -19.20 34.54 -28.89
N THR A 854 -19.08 34.04 -27.66
CA THR A 854 -17.97 34.41 -26.74
C THR A 854 -16.60 33.99 -27.29
N HIS A 855 -16.52 32.83 -27.93
CA HIS A 855 -15.28 32.29 -28.48
C HIS A 855 -14.80 33.06 -29.71
N VAL A 856 -15.71 33.60 -30.53
CA VAL A 856 -15.38 34.50 -31.66
C VAL A 856 -15.25 35.98 -31.24
N GLY A 857 -15.24 36.28 -29.94
CA GLY A 857 -14.99 37.62 -29.41
C GLY A 857 -16.15 38.61 -29.56
N ILE A 858 -17.39 38.13 -29.66
CA ILE A 858 -18.59 38.97 -29.62
C ILE A 858 -18.94 39.26 -28.14
N GLU A 859 -19.39 40.49 -27.86
CA GLU A 859 -19.91 40.89 -26.55
C GLU A 859 -21.08 39.99 -26.14
N GLN A 860 -21.14 39.61 -24.85
CA GLN A 860 -22.16 38.68 -24.38
C GLN A 860 -23.49 39.39 -24.09
N SER A 861 -24.57 38.62 -24.23
CA SER A 861 -25.97 39.00 -24.05
C SER A 861 -26.76 37.86 -23.41
N ARG A 862 -28.09 38.01 -23.28
CA ARG A 862 -28.97 37.02 -22.63
C ARG A 862 -28.93 35.63 -23.28
N ARG A 863 -28.72 35.55 -24.60
CA ARG A 863 -28.65 34.27 -25.32
C ARG A 863 -27.41 33.47 -24.94
N ASP A 864 -26.33 34.14 -24.54
CA ASP A 864 -25.03 33.53 -24.26
C ASP A 864 -25.04 32.76 -22.93
N ASP A 865 -25.68 33.29 -21.90
CA ASP A 865 -25.89 32.58 -20.63
C ASP A 865 -26.79 31.35 -20.82
N LEU A 866 -27.81 31.44 -21.69
CA LEU A 866 -28.71 30.32 -21.99
C LEU A 866 -28.04 29.24 -22.86
N GLU A 867 -27.24 29.61 -23.89
CA GLU A 867 -26.43 28.67 -24.66
C GLU A 867 -25.43 27.94 -23.74
N SER A 868 -24.82 28.69 -22.82
CA SER A 868 -23.90 28.14 -21.81
C SER A 868 -24.60 27.14 -20.88
N LEU A 869 -25.82 27.43 -20.44
CA LEU A 869 -26.66 26.47 -19.69
C LEU A 869 -26.96 25.22 -20.53
N GLY A 870 -27.19 25.35 -21.84
CA GLY A 870 -27.39 24.19 -22.73
C GLY A 870 -26.19 23.24 -22.73
N TYR A 871 -24.96 23.77 -22.77
CA TYR A 871 -23.76 22.95 -22.61
C TYR A 871 -23.62 22.33 -21.22
N VAL A 872 -24.07 23.01 -20.16
CA VAL A 872 -24.10 22.46 -18.79
C VAL A 872 -25.10 21.30 -18.66
N LEU A 873 -26.30 21.41 -19.23
CA LEU A 873 -27.28 20.32 -19.25
C LEU A 873 -26.77 19.11 -20.05
N MET A 874 -26.15 19.35 -21.20
CA MET A 874 -25.54 18.27 -21.99
C MET A 874 -24.31 17.65 -21.31
N TYR A 875 -23.54 18.43 -20.53
CA TYR A 875 -22.46 17.91 -19.70
C TYR A 875 -22.97 16.94 -18.63
N PHE A 876 -24.06 17.28 -17.93
CA PHE A 876 -24.69 16.38 -16.95
C PHE A 876 -25.26 15.10 -17.57
N ASN A 877 -25.90 15.21 -18.74
CA ASN A 877 -26.41 14.08 -19.51
C ASN A 877 -25.29 13.11 -19.98
N ARG A 878 -24.11 13.65 -20.34
CA ARG A 878 -23.03 12.90 -21.02
C ARG A 878 -21.85 12.49 -20.14
N GLY A 879 -21.73 13.00 -18.91
CA GLY A 879 -20.52 12.85 -18.10
C GLY A 879 -19.34 13.76 -18.52
N SER A 880 -19.29 14.12 -19.82
CA SER A 880 -18.30 15.02 -20.42
C SER A 880 -18.78 15.62 -21.76
N LEU A 881 -18.21 16.77 -22.13
CA LEU A 881 -18.41 17.43 -23.42
C LEU A 881 -17.29 17.05 -24.42
N PRO A 882 -17.58 17.00 -25.75
CA PRO A 882 -16.61 16.55 -26.78
C PRO A 882 -15.30 17.35 -26.87
N TRP A 883 -15.26 18.56 -26.29
CA TRP A 883 -14.09 19.44 -26.23
C TRP A 883 -13.35 19.41 -24.88
N GLN A 884 -13.58 18.38 -24.06
CA GLN A 884 -12.77 18.11 -22.86
C GLN A 884 -11.57 17.20 -23.15
N GLY A 885 -10.49 17.35 -22.38
CA GLY A 885 -9.28 16.51 -22.50
C GLY A 885 -8.31 16.90 -23.63
N LEU A 886 -8.63 17.93 -24.42
CA LEU A 886 -7.78 18.40 -25.52
C LEU A 886 -6.44 18.93 -25.01
N ARG A 887 -5.35 18.52 -25.67
CA ARG A 887 -3.95 18.90 -25.36
C ARG A 887 -3.60 20.22 -26.05
N ALA A 888 -2.89 21.09 -25.34
CA ALA A 888 -2.39 22.38 -25.86
C ALA A 888 -1.18 22.84 -25.04
N ALA A 889 -0.21 23.51 -25.66
CA ALA A 889 0.99 23.99 -24.97
C ALA A 889 0.75 25.27 -24.15
N THR A 890 -0.17 26.14 -24.60
CA THR A 890 -0.52 27.39 -23.91
C THR A 890 -2.01 27.50 -23.60
N LYS A 891 -2.36 28.35 -22.62
CA LYS A 891 -3.75 28.66 -22.25
C LYS A 891 -4.55 29.27 -23.43
N ARG A 892 -3.89 30.06 -24.28
CA ARG A 892 -4.47 30.67 -25.48
C ARG A 892 -4.81 29.61 -26.54
N GLN A 893 -3.83 28.79 -26.93
CA GLN A 893 -4.05 27.66 -27.85
C GLN A 893 -5.13 26.70 -27.34
N LYS A 894 -5.21 26.49 -26.01
CA LYS A 894 -6.27 25.66 -25.42
C LYS A 894 -7.66 26.23 -25.66
N TYR A 895 -7.82 27.55 -25.69
CA TYR A 895 -9.09 28.20 -25.98
C TYR A 895 -9.40 28.17 -27.49
N GLU A 896 -8.40 28.40 -28.34
CA GLU A 896 -8.51 28.27 -29.80
C GLU A 896 -8.96 26.84 -30.19
N ILE A 897 -8.31 25.80 -29.66
CA ILE A 897 -8.65 24.38 -29.89
C ILE A 897 -10.05 24.00 -29.34
N ILE A 898 -10.47 24.57 -28.20
CA ILE A 898 -11.83 24.37 -27.68
C ILE A 898 -12.87 25.07 -28.57
N SER A 899 -12.55 26.27 -29.08
CA SER A 899 -13.39 27.03 -30.01
C SER A 899 -13.61 26.24 -31.29
N GLU A 900 -12.54 25.82 -31.97
CA GLU A 900 -12.56 25.01 -33.18
C GLU A 900 -13.41 23.75 -32.99
N LYS A 901 -13.15 22.97 -31.93
CA LYS A 901 -13.88 21.72 -31.68
C LYS A 901 -15.36 21.98 -31.38
N LYS A 902 -15.71 23.09 -30.72
CA LYS A 902 -17.10 23.48 -30.42
C LYS A 902 -17.85 23.96 -31.67
N MET A 903 -17.20 24.69 -32.57
CA MET A 903 -17.78 25.12 -33.84
C MET A 903 -17.94 23.94 -34.83
N ALA A 904 -16.98 23.01 -34.84
CA ALA A 904 -17.05 21.80 -35.67
C ALA A 904 -18.07 20.75 -35.17
N THR A 905 -18.53 20.83 -33.92
CA THR A 905 -19.53 19.89 -33.36
C THR A 905 -20.93 20.47 -33.53
N SER A 906 -21.75 19.84 -34.38
CA SER A 906 -23.16 20.22 -34.55
C SER A 906 -23.99 20.01 -33.28
N VAL A 907 -25.13 20.69 -33.15
CA VAL A 907 -26.04 20.50 -31.99
C VAL A 907 -26.60 19.07 -31.99
N GLU A 908 -26.89 18.55 -33.17
CA GLU A 908 -27.43 17.22 -33.43
C GLU A 908 -26.42 16.12 -33.08
N GLU A 909 -25.12 16.34 -33.33
CA GLU A 909 -24.04 15.46 -32.87
C GLU A 909 -23.87 15.52 -31.34
N LEU A 910 -23.86 16.73 -30.75
CA LEU A 910 -23.73 16.91 -29.31
C LEU A 910 -24.89 16.25 -28.54
N CYS A 911 -26.12 16.38 -29.04
CA CYS A 911 -27.33 15.84 -28.43
C CYS A 911 -27.68 14.41 -28.88
N ARG A 912 -26.88 13.78 -29.75
CA ARG A 912 -27.12 12.42 -30.24
C ARG A 912 -27.27 11.42 -29.09
N GLY A 913 -28.38 10.67 -29.09
CA GLY A 913 -28.73 9.69 -28.05
C GLY A 913 -29.50 10.25 -26.86
N TYR A 914 -29.86 11.55 -26.88
CA TYR A 914 -30.63 12.21 -25.83
C TYR A 914 -31.95 12.78 -26.39
N PRO A 915 -32.94 13.11 -25.53
CA PRO A 915 -34.21 13.69 -25.97
C PRO A 915 -34.04 14.94 -26.84
N ALA A 916 -34.88 15.06 -27.88
CA ALA A 916 -34.77 16.11 -28.90
C ALA A 916 -34.86 17.53 -28.32
N GLU A 917 -35.51 17.69 -27.17
CA GLU A 917 -35.69 18.96 -26.47
C GLU A 917 -34.36 19.62 -26.10
N PHE A 918 -33.28 18.85 -25.86
CA PHE A 918 -31.95 19.42 -25.61
C PHE A 918 -31.34 20.04 -26.88
N ALA A 919 -31.56 19.43 -28.05
CA ALA A 919 -31.18 20.00 -29.34
C ALA A 919 -32.04 21.22 -29.69
N THR A 920 -33.36 21.12 -29.49
CA THR A 920 -34.31 22.23 -29.67
C THR A 920 -33.94 23.44 -28.81
N TYR A 921 -33.59 23.22 -27.53
CA TYR A 921 -33.14 24.27 -26.61
C TYR A 921 -31.85 24.96 -27.13
N LEU A 922 -30.84 24.18 -27.53
CA LEU A 922 -29.57 24.75 -28.01
C LEU A 922 -29.72 25.49 -29.35
N ASN A 923 -30.50 24.94 -30.29
CA ASN A 923 -30.79 25.59 -31.57
C ASN A 923 -31.62 26.88 -31.38
N TYR A 924 -32.60 26.88 -30.48
CA TYR A 924 -33.31 28.09 -30.08
C TYR A 924 -32.34 29.14 -29.54
N CYS A 925 -31.49 28.80 -28.56
CA CYS A 925 -30.54 29.76 -27.97
C CYS A 925 -29.56 30.34 -29.00
N ARG A 926 -29.10 29.53 -29.97
CA ARG A 926 -28.23 30.00 -31.08
C ARG A 926 -28.95 30.89 -32.09
N SER A 927 -30.26 30.71 -32.30
CA SER A 927 -31.07 31.49 -33.24
C SER A 927 -31.44 32.91 -32.76
N LEU A 928 -31.40 33.15 -31.45
CA LEU A 928 -31.73 34.46 -30.85
C LEU A 928 -30.80 35.56 -31.35
N ARG A 929 -31.37 36.72 -31.73
CA ARG A 929 -30.58 37.93 -32.01
C ARG A 929 -29.97 38.48 -30.72
N PHE A 930 -28.90 39.26 -30.85
CA PHE A 930 -28.15 39.82 -29.72
C PHE A 930 -29.01 40.61 -28.73
N GLU A 931 -29.96 41.41 -29.23
CA GLU A 931 -30.86 42.23 -28.40
C GLU A 931 -32.19 41.55 -28.05
N GLU A 932 -32.40 40.32 -28.52
CA GLU A 932 -33.68 39.61 -28.39
C GLU A 932 -33.94 39.20 -26.94
N LYS A 933 -35.22 39.23 -26.53
CA LYS A 933 -35.64 38.72 -25.22
C LYS A 933 -35.96 37.23 -25.38
N PRO A 934 -35.20 36.31 -24.75
CA PRO A 934 -35.52 34.89 -24.78
C PRO A 934 -36.91 34.62 -24.18
N ASP A 935 -37.62 33.65 -24.74
CA ASP A 935 -38.79 33.05 -24.11
C ASP A 935 -38.35 31.95 -23.13
N TYR A 936 -38.02 32.37 -21.91
CA TYR A 936 -37.69 31.48 -20.79
C TYR A 936 -38.85 30.54 -20.42
N SER A 937 -40.09 30.93 -20.72
CA SER A 937 -41.25 30.09 -20.45
C SER A 937 -41.29 28.94 -21.45
N TYR A 938 -41.16 29.21 -22.75
CA TYR A 938 -41.01 28.17 -23.78
C TYR A 938 -39.88 27.18 -23.44
N LEU A 939 -38.70 27.67 -23.08
CA LEU A 939 -37.54 26.83 -22.75
C LEU A 939 -37.78 25.93 -21.53
N ARG A 940 -38.54 26.40 -20.53
CA ARG A 940 -38.98 25.54 -19.40
C ARG A 940 -40.06 24.55 -19.79
N HIS A 941 -41.02 24.96 -20.63
CA HIS A 941 -42.08 24.07 -21.11
C HIS A 941 -41.54 22.91 -21.95
N LEU A 942 -40.46 23.09 -22.73
CA LEU A 942 -39.77 21.97 -23.41
C LEU A 942 -39.42 20.85 -22.41
N PHE A 943 -38.70 21.20 -21.34
CA PHE A 943 -38.24 20.22 -20.34
C PHE A 943 -39.38 19.70 -19.44
N ARG A 944 -40.37 20.53 -19.08
CA ARG A 944 -41.57 20.10 -18.34
C ARG A 944 -42.43 19.12 -19.16
N ASN A 945 -42.66 19.40 -20.43
CA ASN A 945 -43.44 18.53 -21.33
C ASN A 945 -42.72 17.19 -21.58
N LEU A 946 -41.38 17.20 -21.62
CA LEU A 946 -40.59 15.97 -21.60
C LEU A 946 -40.71 15.23 -20.26
N PHE A 947 -40.59 15.92 -19.13
CA PHE A 947 -40.71 15.35 -17.78
C PHE A 947 -42.04 14.62 -17.58
N HIS A 948 -43.15 15.24 -17.99
CA HIS A 948 -44.49 14.63 -17.93
C HIS A 948 -44.65 13.46 -18.91
N ARG A 949 -44.12 13.54 -20.14
CA ARG A 949 -44.14 12.40 -21.10
C ARG A 949 -43.34 11.20 -20.61
N GLN A 950 -42.23 11.43 -19.89
CA GLN A 950 -41.45 10.38 -19.22
C GLN A 950 -42.10 9.88 -17.92
N ARG A 951 -43.29 10.38 -17.56
CA ARG A 951 -44.06 10.03 -16.34
C ARG A 951 -43.28 10.22 -15.03
N PHE A 952 -42.37 11.20 -15.00
CA PHE A 952 -41.64 11.51 -13.77
C PHE A 952 -42.51 12.31 -12.78
N THR A 953 -42.35 12.01 -11.49
CA THR A 953 -43.00 12.74 -10.39
C THR A 953 -42.18 13.97 -10.00
N TYR A 954 -42.82 15.13 -9.87
CA TYR A 954 -42.19 16.37 -9.38
C TYR A 954 -42.16 16.38 -7.85
N ASP A 955 -41.33 15.49 -7.30
CA ASP A 955 -41.21 15.18 -5.86
C ASP A 955 -39.99 15.84 -5.18
N TYR A 956 -39.21 16.61 -5.93
CA TYR A 956 -37.91 17.18 -5.52
C TYR A 956 -36.84 16.15 -5.12
N VAL A 957 -37.01 14.88 -5.50
CA VAL A 957 -36.04 13.80 -5.25
C VAL A 957 -35.07 13.71 -6.43
N PHE A 958 -33.86 14.22 -6.19
CA PHE A 958 -32.71 14.11 -7.09
C PHE A 958 -31.89 12.85 -6.79
N ASP A 959 -30.95 12.49 -7.67
CA ASP A 959 -30.18 11.24 -7.57
C ASP A 959 -29.39 11.13 -6.25
N TRP A 960 -28.81 12.24 -5.78
CA TRP A 960 -28.07 12.29 -4.51
C TRP A 960 -28.96 12.11 -3.27
N ASN A 961 -30.28 12.32 -3.38
CA ASN A 961 -31.21 11.99 -2.29
C ASN A 961 -31.34 10.47 -2.14
N MET A 962 -31.45 9.74 -3.27
CA MET A 962 -31.52 8.27 -3.27
C MET A 962 -30.24 7.65 -2.70
N LEU A 963 -29.07 8.26 -2.96
CA LEU A 963 -27.79 7.82 -2.39
C LEU A 963 -27.65 8.10 -0.89
N LYS A 964 -28.37 9.08 -0.34
CA LYS A 964 -28.41 9.36 1.12
C LYS A 964 -29.43 8.51 1.89
N PHE A 965 -30.47 8.02 1.21
CA PHE A 965 -31.53 7.19 1.80
C PHE A 965 -31.52 5.73 1.32
N GLY A 966 -30.39 5.27 0.76
CA GLY A 966 -30.20 3.91 0.20
C GLY A 966 -30.22 2.75 1.21
N GLY A 967 -30.72 2.97 2.43
CA GLY A 967 -31.08 1.93 3.38
C GLY A 967 -32.59 1.70 3.36
N ALA A 968 -33.02 0.60 2.75
CA ALA A 968 -34.40 0.11 2.65
C ALA A 968 -35.40 0.93 1.78
N GLN A 969 -35.53 0.54 0.52
CA GLN A 969 -36.83 0.27 -0.12
C GLN A 969 -36.64 -0.62 -1.37
N LYS A 970 -37.34 -1.77 -1.43
CA LYS A 970 -37.42 -2.62 -2.64
C LYS A 970 -38.53 -2.11 -3.55
N PRO A 971 -38.35 -2.07 -4.90
CA PRO A 971 -39.47 -1.86 -5.81
C PRO A 971 -40.30 -3.15 -5.91
N SER A 972 -41.59 -3.07 -5.56
CA SER A 972 -42.56 -4.12 -5.85
C SER A 972 -42.91 -4.07 -7.34
N GLY A 973 -42.56 -5.12 -8.08
CA GLY A 973 -43.03 -5.31 -9.45
C GLY A 973 -44.51 -5.69 -9.45
N ALA A 974 -45.36 -4.81 -9.97
CA ALA A 974 -46.76 -5.14 -10.26
C ALA A 974 -46.87 -5.59 -11.72
N ASN A 975 -47.35 -6.82 -11.93
CA ASN A 975 -47.77 -7.31 -13.23
C ASN A 975 -49.12 -8.03 -13.08
N GLY A 976 -50.17 -7.44 -13.67
CA GLY A 976 -51.39 -8.12 -14.15
C GLY A 976 -52.30 -8.89 -13.19
N SER A 977 -53.55 -8.40 -13.04
CA SER A 977 -54.80 -9.16 -12.80
C SER A 977 -54.95 -10.01 -11.50
N SER A 978 -56.10 -10.06 -10.83
CA SER A 978 -57.42 -9.46 -11.09
C SER A 978 -58.33 -9.49 -9.84
N SER A 979 -59.35 -8.62 -9.85
CA SER A 979 -60.65 -8.71 -9.13
C SER A 979 -60.72 -8.82 -7.60
N ASN A 980 -61.35 -7.78 -7.02
CA ASN A 980 -62.38 -7.80 -5.96
C ASN A 980 -62.07 -8.39 -4.57
N GLY A 981 -62.47 -7.66 -3.51
CA GLY A 981 -62.66 -8.24 -2.18
C GLY A 981 -62.56 -7.25 -1.01
N LEU A 982 -63.71 -6.90 -0.44
CA LEU A 982 -63.86 -6.04 0.74
C LEU A 982 -63.28 -6.64 2.05
N ALA A 983 -62.77 -5.75 2.91
CA ALA A 983 -63.08 -5.63 4.35
C ALA A 983 -62.50 -6.60 5.43
N THR A 984 -62.07 -5.93 6.53
CA THR A 984 -62.23 -6.26 7.98
C THR A 984 -61.48 -7.41 8.68
N ALA A 985 -60.47 -6.99 9.47
CA ALA A 985 -60.43 -7.02 10.96
C ALA A 985 -60.30 -8.33 11.81
N ASN A 986 -59.21 -8.33 12.60
CA ASN A 986 -59.12 -8.61 14.06
C ASN A 986 -59.04 -10.03 14.69
N SER A 987 -58.34 -10.02 15.86
CA SER A 987 -58.40 -10.89 17.06
C SER A 987 -57.77 -12.30 17.12
N ALA A 988 -56.51 -12.33 17.60
CA ALA A 988 -56.01 -12.95 18.85
C ALA A 988 -56.50 -14.33 19.40
N LEU A 989 -55.51 -15.25 19.63
CA LEU A 989 -55.18 -16.09 20.84
C LEU A 989 -56.29 -16.99 21.50
N PRO A 990 -56.01 -17.97 22.43
CA PRO A 990 -54.78 -18.28 23.21
C PRO A 990 -54.39 -19.80 23.46
N THR A 991 -53.20 -20.00 24.09
CA THR A 991 -52.68 -21.04 25.05
C THR A 991 -53.29 -22.44 25.30
N THR A 992 -52.42 -23.47 25.55
CA THR A 992 -52.41 -24.38 26.75
C THR A 992 -51.14 -25.28 26.85
N SER A 993 -50.97 -26.15 27.88
CA SER A 993 -49.67 -26.54 28.49
C SER A 993 -49.48 -28.02 28.97
N ASN A 994 -48.28 -28.32 29.54
CA ASN A 994 -47.85 -29.43 30.47
C ASN A 994 -47.31 -30.77 29.90
N GLN A 995 -46.59 -31.67 30.65
CA GLN A 995 -45.40 -31.60 31.56
C GLN A 995 -44.96 -33.04 32.07
N VAL A 996 -43.88 -33.16 32.89
CA VAL A 996 -43.43 -34.32 33.77
C VAL A 996 -42.75 -35.53 33.05
N ALA A 997 -41.75 -36.32 33.54
CA ALA A 997 -41.20 -36.64 34.89
C ALA A 997 -39.68 -36.97 34.97
N VAL A 998 -39.13 -37.13 36.21
CA VAL A 998 -37.69 -37.27 36.58
C VAL A 998 -37.52 -38.10 37.90
N PRO A 999 -36.66 -39.16 38.00
CA PRO A 999 -35.35 -39.14 38.73
C PRO A 999 -34.33 -40.24 38.26
N LEU A 1000 -33.19 -40.61 38.89
CA LEU A 1000 -32.01 -39.95 39.54
C LEU A 1000 -30.83 -40.98 39.66
N ASP A 1001 -29.56 -40.54 39.82
CA ASP A 1001 -28.59 -40.95 40.88
C ASP A 1001 -27.12 -40.50 40.64
N ALA A 1002 -26.37 -40.27 41.73
CA ALA A 1002 -24.93 -39.93 41.80
C ALA A 1002 -24.33 -40.41 43.14
N PRO A 1003 -23.01 -40.71 43.26
CA PRO A 1003 -22.02 -39.74 43.78
C PRO A 1003 -20.58 -39.98 43.23
N ALA A 1004 -19.46 -39.49 43.81
CA ALA A 1004 -18.99 -38.12 44.11
C ALA A 1004 -17.55 -38.16 44.70
N SER A 1005 -16.62 -37.28 44.27
CA SER A 1005 -15.38 -36.84 44.96
C SER A 1005 -14.59 -35.88 44.03
N SER A 1006 -14.46 -34.57 44.28
CA SER A 1006 -13.60 -33.84 45.25
C SER A 1006 -12.10 -33.89 44.92
N GLU A 1007 -11.28 -32.82 44.94
CA GLU A 1007 -11.45 -31.35 45.02
C GLU A 1007 -10.08 -30.73 44.54
N ASP A 1008 -9.83 -29.43 44.28
CA ASP A 1008 -10.60 -28.21 44.58
C ASP A 1008 -10.40 -27.01 43.58
N LYS A 1009 -10.89 -25.83 43.99
CA LYS A 1009 -10.97 -24.48 43.40
C LYS A 1009 -9.63 -23.73 43.22
N GLU A 1010 -9.59 -22.82 42.24
CA GLU A 1010 -9.54 -21.38 42.58
C GLU A 1010 -10.32 -20.51 41.57
N GLN A 1011 -11.19 -19.65 42.09
CA GLN A 1011 -11.88 -18.54 41.43
C GLN A 1011 -11.21 -17.23 41.93
N GLN A 1012 -11.32 -16.02 41.38
CA GLN A 1012 -12.21 -15.39 40.41
C GLN A 1012 -11.62 -13.99 40.10
N ARG A 1013 -11.80 -13.45 38.88
CA ARG A 1013 -12.29 -12.06 38.66
C ARG A 1013 -12.39 -11.72 37.16
N THR A 1014 -13.58 -11.95 36.61
CA THR A 1014 -13.99 -11.48 35.29
C THR A 1014 -15.18 -10.54 35.41
N ARG A 1015 -15.18 -9.39 34.74
CA ARG A 1015 -16.37 -8.55 34.55
C ARG A 1015 -16.41 -7.90 33.16
N THR A 1016 -17.12 -8.58 32.26
CA THR A 1016 -18.13 -8.03 31.32
C THR A 1016 -17.95 -6.62 30.73
N TYR A 1017 -17.97 -6.55 29.39
CA TYR A 1017 -18.75 -5.54 28.65
C TYR A 1017 -19.61 -6.22 27.57
N ARG A 1018 -20.68 -5.54 27.13
CA ARG A 1018 -21.94 -6.14 26.61
C ARG A 1018 -22.01 -6.37 25.09
N ASN A 1019 -22.88 -7.32 24.71
CA ASN A 1019 -23.41 -7.55 23.37
C ASN A 1019 -24.15 -6.33 22.76
N THR A 1020 -24.13 -6.24 21.43
CA THR A 1020 -25.21 -5.71 20.57
C THR A 1020 -25.17 -6.46 19.21
N PRO A 1021 -26.28 -6.56 18.43
CA PRO A 1021 -26.55 -7.80 17.69
C PRO A 1021 -26.05 -7.86 16.24
N VAL A 1022 -25.91 -9.10 15.78
CA VAL A 1022 -25.72 -9.49 14.37
C VAL A 1022 -26.95 -9.13 13.53
N ALA A 1023 -26.73 -8.62 12.31
CA ALA A 1023 -27.73 -8.57 11.25
C ALA A 1023 -27.20 -9.30 10.00
N GLN A 1024 -27.87 -10.38 9.60
CA GLN A 1024 -27.65 -11.08 8.34
C GLN A 1024 -28.16 -10.24 7.14
N TRP A 1025 -27.74 -10.59 5.91
CA TRP A 1025 -28.62 -11.14 4.85
C TRP A 1025 -28.04 -10.98 3.43
N VAL A 1026 -27.84 -12.12 2.77
CA VAL A 1026 -28.03 -12.47 1.34
C VAL A 1026 -27.82 -11.39 0.26
N GLY A 1027 -26.92 -11.68 -0.67
CA GLY A 1027 -26.60 -10.82 -1.82
C GLY A 1027 -27.47 -11.02 -3.07
N GLN A 1028 -27.24 -10.14 -4.06
CA GLN A 1028 -27.67 -10.29 -5.45
C GLN A 1028 -26.54 -9.85 -6.39
N THR A 1029 -26.41 -10.55 -7.51
CA THR A 1029 -25.42 -10.31 -8.57
C THR A 1029 -25.86 -9.18 -9.52
N LEU A 1030 -24.90 -8.44 -10.05
CA LEU A 1030 -25.10 -7.47 -11.13
C LEU A 1030 -24.05 -7.66 -12.25
N PRO A 1031 -24.36 -7.27 -13.50
CA PRO A 1031 -23.71 -7.85 -14.68
C PRO A 1031 -22.34 -7.23 -15.01
N PRO A 1032 -21.50 -7.94 -15.79
CA PRO A 1032 -20.20 -7.44 -16.22
C PRO A 1032 -20.35 -6.50 -17.42
N GLU A 1033 -19.67 -5.34 -17.41
CA GLU A 1033 -19.02 -4.79 -18.62
C GLU A 1033 -18.14 -3.56 -18.34
N SER A 1034 -17.07 -3.42 -19.13
CA SER A 1034 -16.19 -2.24 -19.27
C SER A 1034 -15.36 -1.77 -18.05
N ASN A 1035 -14.16 -2.35 -17.93
CA ASN A 1035 -12.84 -1.70 -17.80
C ASN A 1035 -12.65 -0.35 -17.05
N THR A 1036 -13.49 0.01 -16.08
CA THR A 1036 -13.46 1.31 -15.39
C THR A 1036 -12.67 1.29 -14.06
N ALA A 1037 -12.31 0.10 -13.55
CA ALA A 1037 -11.67 -0.07 -12.24
C ALA A 1037 -10.28 0.57 -12.10
N LEU A 1038 -9.53 0.70 -13.20
CA LEU A 1038 -8.13 1.16 -13.22
C LEU A 1038 -7.92 2.65 -12.86
N LYS A 1039 -9.00 3.45 -12.75
CA LYS A 1039 -8.96 4.84 -12.28
C LYS A 1039 -9.36 4.99 -10.79
N LEU A 1040 -9.69 3.89 -10.12
CA LEU A 1040 -10.20 3.87 -8.75
C LEU A 1040 -9.25 3.21 -7.74
N LEU A 1041 -8.10 2.69 -8.21
CA LEU A 1041 -6.94 2.25 -7.45
C LEU A 1041 -5.76 3.19 -7.75
#